data_AF-D8PW95-F1
#
_entry.id   AF-D8PW95-F1
#
_cell.length_a   1.000
_cell.length_b   1.000
_cell.length_c   1.000
_cell.angle_alpha   90.00
_cell.angle_beta   90.00
_cell.angle_gamma   90.00
#
_symmetry.space_group_name_H-M   'P 1'
#
loop_
_entity.id
_entity.type
_entity.pdbx_description
1 polymer ?
#
loop_
_entity_poly.entity_id
_entity_poly.type
_entity_poly.pdbx_seq_one_letter_code
_entity_poly.pdbx_strand_id
1 'polypeptide(L)'
;VNEILESVPPEARQHFIEKYLLSMLDRAPKEQSKKVLSSATRMKTRYAGMPTLDLKGKRREMANVLAELTRDSKRAFVRERSNRDELLEEAVDTIVGWLSDIWRAVYEFKAGFAHAHACLLWCAEMVSEILDTPVASGCKCAVLNLPITIPIKRSNGKTVKVFNVMGLLSVDNAILWVWRELFVSMFAVSKKQAQKMVPEMLAEIEEKMGWTALERILLGGQTRALTARSTDIDDIGFGSDLFAESCLDDEKYEESECRCALHAPHWSDKVDQQRFALREAVETYYMQKFRVAPSDELFHAIIALSDDPDNTEDDLLLILDEVAGSSPDTLVAALNIYSDIDDPDNIVDLLDDYGFLLRTRDFPHLQGAVTALTRHPSHVPRALKIIEDELTDTMNAVRAAVLSTFIRADDRVQREELTAILKLRTGSQTRKDRVERWVSGVTGPSGTPHPVALAALLMGLPFGPGPDEATNLDTMDFVELDPTEDEELRPRLKERFDGWQTLASSTKGGQTLLLRLYTKIVDIMPFFRATDVVDEMINHIMDRPSKAHVCDALEQLSTFCKMQRKRINLRQEKRKKADAAKATSAFATGPPTRAGGPSSQPTPSPGPSLHPGDLFAQGMISSPHTSRSSSTTAGPSSLAGGRST
;
A
#
# COMPACT_ATOMS: atom_id res chain seq x y z
N VAL A 1 16.54 37.88 -33.15
CA VAL A 1 16.47 38.82 -32.00
C VAL A 1 15.93 38.13 -30.76
N ASN A 2 14.69 37.60 -30.78
CA ASN A 2 14.12 36.92 -29.59
C ASN A 2 15.02 35.79 -29.09
N GLU A 3 15.44 34.88 -29.96
CA GLU A 3 16.36 33.77 -29.63
C GLU A 3 17.69 34.26 -29.01
N ILE A 4 18.24 35.38 -29.50
CA ILE A 4 19.48 35.97 -29.00
C ILE A 4 19.26 36.52 -27.58
N LEU A 5 18.13 37.18 -27.33
CA LEU A 5 17.76 37.66 -25.98
C LEU A 5 17.44 36.47 -25.04
N GLU A 6 16.80 35.43 -25.53
CA GLU A 6 16.52 34.21 -24.79
C GLU A 6 17.81 33.46 -24.41
N SER A 7 18.87 33.55 -25.22
CA SER A 7 20.19 32.94 -24.94
C SER A 7 21.09 33.69 -23.94
N VAL A 8 20.74 34.92 -23.52
CA VAL A 8 21.54 35.67 -22.52
C VAL A 8 20.88 35.70 -21.13
N PRO A 9 21.68 35.78 -20.04
CA PRO A 9 21.17 35.79 -18.67
C PRO A 9 20.13 36.88 -18.37
N PRO A 10 19.26 36.69 -17.36
CA PRO A 10 18.23 37.65 -16.98
C PRO A 10 18.75 39.07 -16.77
N GLU A 11 19.89 39.22 -16.11
CA GLU A 11 20.56 40.49 -15.82
C GLU A 11 21.04 41.18 -17.10
N ALA A 12 21.59 40.40 -18.04
CA ALA A 12 22.04 40.88 -19.34
C ALA A 12 20.85 41.32 -20.23
N ARG A 13 19.74 40.56 -20.21
CA ARG A 13 18.47 40.99 -20.84
C ARG A 13 17.95 42.29 -20.24
N GLN A 14 17.90 42.39 -18.92
CA GLN A 14 17.37 43.56 -18.23
C GLN A 14 18.26 44.79 -18.49
N HIS A 15 19.58 44.65 -18.40
CA HIS A 15 20.52 45.72 -18.77
C HIS A 15 20.38 46.13 -20.24
N PHE A 16 20.11 45.18 -21.15
CA PHE A 16 19.84 45.50 -22.55
C PHE A 16 18.55 46.31 -22.72
N ILE A 17 17.47 45.93 -22.03
CA ILE A 17 16.19 46.62 -22.05
C ILE A 17 16.36 48.05 -21.51
N GLU A 18 16.93 48.20 -20.32
CA GLU A 18 17.10 49.48 -19.63
C GLU A 18 18.01 50.45 -20.41
N LYS A 19 19.12 49.96 -20.99
CA LYS A 19 20.15 50.81 -21.61
C LYS A 19 19.92 51.08 -23.10
N TYR A 20 19.51 50.06 -23.85
CA TYR A 20 19.39 50.14 -25.31
C TYR A 20 17.94 50.16 -25.79
N LEU A 21 17.05 49.32 -25.24
CA LEU A 21 15.66 49.29 -25.71
C LEU A 21 14.90 50.57 -25.36
N LEU A 22 15.04 51.08 -24.13
CA LEU A 22 14.45 52.38 -23.75
C LEU A 22 14.96 53.53 -24.62
N SER A 23 16.28 53.64 -24.80
CA SER A 23 16.87 54.72 -25.61
C SER A 23 16.59 54.60 -27.11
N MET A 24 16.19 53.41 -27.60
CA MET A 24 15.59 53.24 -28.93
C MET A 24 14.12 53.65 -28.99
N LEU A 25 13.32 53.41 -27.94
CA LEU A 25 11.91 53.81 -27.87
C LEU A 25 11.73 55.33 -27.79
N ASP A 26 12.65 56.04 -27.14
CA ASP A 26 12.72 57.51 -27.12
C ASP A 26 13.04 58.11 -28.50
N ARG A 27 13.72 57.35 -29.37
CA ARG A 27 14.10 57.74 -30.73
C ARG A 27 13.14 57.24 -31.81
N ALA A 28 12.19 56.37 -31.46
CA ALA A 28 11.24 55.82 -32.40
C ALA A 28 10.22 56.89 -32.87
N PRO A 29 9.60 56.74 -34.06
CA PRO A 29 8.54 57.63 -34.51
C PRO A 29 7.41 57.72 -33.48
N LYS A 30 6.89 58.92 -33.21
CA LYS A 30 5.92 59.20 -32.14
C LYS A 30 4.71 58.25 -32.10
N GLU A 31 4.24 57.77 -33.26
CA GLU A 31 3.17 56.78 -33.33
C GLU A 31 3.56 55.40 -32.79
N GLN A 32 4.79 54.95 -33.06
CA GLN A 32 5.33 53.68 -32.57
C GLN A 32 5.56 53.77 -31.06
N SER A 33 6.20 54.86 -30.58
CA SER A 33 6.37 55.10 -29.14
C SER A 33 5.00 55.17 -28.43
N LYS A 34 3.98 55.81 -29.03
CA LYS A 34 2.61 55.83 -28.47
C LYS A 34 1.96 54.45 -28.43
N LYS A 35 2.19 53.58 -29.43
CA LYS A 35 1.71 52.18 -29.46
C LYS A 35 2.41 51.32 -28.40
N VAL A 36 3.72 51.50 -28.19
CA VAL A 36 4.46 50.77 -27.15
C VAL A 36 4.06 51.28 -25.76
N LEU A 37 3.94 52.59 -25.55
CA LEU A 37 3.49 53.18 -24.28
C LEU A 37 2.06 52.77 -23.92
N SER A 38 1.12 52.69 -24.88
CA SER A 38 -0.23 52.21 -24.59
C SER A 38 -0.27 50.72 -24.27
N SER A 39 0.55 49.90 -24.92
CA SER A 39 0.72 48.48 -24.60
C SER A 39 1.34 48.28 -23.21
N ALA A 40 2.43 48.99 -22.90
CA ALA A 40 3.10 48.95 -21.60
C ALA A 40 2.19 49.48 -20.47
N THR A 41 1.39 50.52 -20.74
CA THR A 41 0.36 51.00 -19.80
C THR A 41 -0.71 49.94 -19.57
N ARG A 42 -1.22 49.30 -20.64
CA ARG A 42 -2.20 48.21 -20.53
C ARG A 42 -1.64 47.01 -19.75
N MET A 43 -0.36 46.67 -19.91
CA MET A 43 0.32 45.65 -19.11
C MET A 43 0.45 46.08 -17.64
N LYS A 44 0.92 47.31 -17.37
CA LYS A 44 1.01 47.85 -16.00
C LYS A 44 -0.35 47.86 -15.29
N THR A 45 -1.42 48.21 -15.99
CA THR A 45 -2.79 48.15 -15.44
C THR A 45 -3.27 46.71 -15.26
N ARG A 46 -2.97 45.79 -16.19
CA ARG A 46 -3.34 44.37 -16.06
C ARG A 46 -2.68 43.70 -14.85
N TYR A 47 -1.44 44.06 -14.52
CA TYR A 47 -0.69 43.50 -13.38
C TYR A 47 -0.70 44.41 -12.14
N ALA A 48 -1.51 45.48 -12.13
CA ALA A 48 -1.72 46.28 -10.93
C ALA A 48 -2.49 45.45 -9.90
N GLY A 49 -1.92 45.28 -8.70
CA GLY A 49 -2.48 44.41 -7.67
C GLY A 49 -2.11 42.93 -7.80
N MET A 50 -1.20 42.55 -8.70
CA MET A 50 -0.62 41.21 -8.70
C MET A 50 0.21 41.02 -7.41
N PRO A 51 -0.03 39.97 -6.60
CA PRO A 51 0.71 39.76 -5.37
C PRO A 51 2.19 39.44 -5.65
N THR A 52 3.08 39.91 -4.77
CA THR A 52 4.52 39.65 -4.88
C THR A 52 4.87 38.40 -4.08
N LEU A 53 5.16 37.30 -4.78
CA LEU A 53 5.50 36.01 -4.16
C LEU A 53 6.94 36.00 -3.63
N ASP A 54 7.23 36.70 -2.53
CA ASP A 54 8.57 36.71 -1.93
C ASP A 54 8.88 35.41 -1.15
N LEU A 55 9.27 34.37 -1.89
CA LEU A 55 9.76 33.10 -1.35
C LEU A 55 11.00 33.28 -0.44
N LYS A 56 11.81 34.34 -0.62
CA LYS A 56 12.96 34.62 0.25
C LYS A 56 12.55 35.33 1.55
N GLY A 57 11.43 36.05 1.53
CA GLY A 57 10.71 36.52 2.71
C GLY A 57 10.16 35.33 3.50
N LYS A 58 9.26 34.55 2.87
CA LYS A 58 8.55 33.43 3.51
C LYS A 58 9.49 32.35 4.06
N ARG A 59 10.60 32.02 3.38
CA ARG A 59 11.64 31.13 3.92
C ARG A 59 12.31 31.66 5.20
N ARG A 60 12.54 32.97 5.33
CA ARG A 60 13.11 33.59 6.55
C ARG A 60 12.09 33.69 7.68
N GLU A 61 10.83 33.97 7.32
CA GLU A 61 9.68 34.01 8.23
C GLU A 61 9.52 32.63 8.91
N MET A 62 9.30 31.58 8.13
CA MET A 62 9.16 30.21 8.65
C MET A 62 10.40 29.71 9.39
N ALA A 63 11.61 29.98 8.91
CA ALA A 63 12.84 29.57 9.60
C ALA A 63 12.98 30.19 11.01
N ASN A 64 12.39 31.36 11.26
CA ASN A 64 12.32 31.93 12.60
C ASN A 64 11.31 31.19 13.48
N VAL A 65 10.11 30.89 12.94
CA VAL A 65 9.04 30.17 13.65
C VAL A 65 9.49 28.75 14.04
N LEU A 66 10.06 28.00 13.10
CA LEU A 66 10.64 26.67 13.35
C LEU A 66 11.80 26.71 14.36
N ALA A 67 12.62 27.77 14.33
CA ALA A 67 13.69 27.96 15.30
C ALA A 67 13.16 28.26 16.72
N GLU A 68 12.08 29.03 16.89
CA GLU A 68 11.43 29.17 18.20
C GLU A 68 10.65 27.92 18.61
N LEU A 69 9.98 27.20 17.70
CA LEU A 69 9.33 25.91 17.99
C LEU A 69 10.35 24.87 18.51
N THR A 70 11.56 24.86 17.94
CA THR A 70 12.70 24.04 18.38
C THR A 70 13.36 24.54 19.67
N ARG A 71 13.19 25.82 20.05
CA ARG A 71 13.61 26.36 21.35
C ARG A 71 12.56 26.07 22.41
N ASP A 72 11.28 26.16 22.07
CA ASP A 72 10.15 25.93 22.95
C ASP A 72 10.02 24.46 23.35
N SER A 73 10.18 23.52 22.42
CA SER A 73 10.22 22.07 22.77
C SER A 73 11.32 21.75 23.80
N LYS A 74 12.47 22.43 23.73
CA LYS A 74 13.57 22.31 24.71
C LYS A 74 13.29 23.05 26.02
N ARG A 75 12.50 24.13 26.01
CA ARG A 75 12.05 24.86 27.21
C ARG A 75 10.96 24.10 27.96
N ALA A 76 10.03 23.46 27.25
CA ALA A 76 8.89 22.70 27.79
C ALA A 76 9.34 21.53 28.68
N PHE A 77 10.49 20.93 28.39
CA PHE A 77 11.11 19.90 29.23
C PHE A 77 11.57 20.42 30.62
N VAL A 78 11.68 21.74 30.80
CA VAL A 78 12.23 22.40 32.00
C VAL A 78 11.23 23.39 32.63
N ARG A 79 10.14 23.75 31.96
CA ARG A 79 9.15 24.74 32.41
C ARG A 79 7.72 24.38 31.99
N GLU A 80 6.77 24.65 32.88
CA GLU A 80 5.34 24.28 32.77
C GLU A 80 4.53 25.03 31.70
N ARG A 81 5.14 25.93 30.91
CA ARG A 81 4.46 26.64 29.83
C ARG A 81 5.28 26.58 28.54
N SER A 82 4.59 26.19 27.48
CA SER A 82 5.05 26.03 26.12
C SER A 82 4.18 26.92 25.23
N ASN A 83 4.78 27.65 24.31
CA ASN A 83 4.08 28.46 23.30
C ASN A 83 3.89 27.68 21.99
N ARG A 84 3.95 26.33 22.04
CA ARG A 84 3.89 25.45 20.87
C ARG A 84 2.68 25.71 19.98
N ASP A 85 1.49 25.83 20.56
CA ASP A 85 0.27 25.90 19.77
C ASP A 85 0.16 27.25 19.03
N GLU A 86 0.56 28.36 19.67
CA GLU A 86 0.69 29.69 19.04
C GLU A 86 1.68 29.67 17.86
N LEU A 87 2.84 29.02 18.04
CA LEU A 87 3.87 28.89 17.00
C LEU A 87 3.45 27.96 15.84
N LEU A 88 2.62 26.95 16.12
CA LEU A 88 2.03 26.10 15.09
C LEU A 88 0.94 26.85 14.31
N GLU A 89 0.10 27.64 14.97
CA GLU A 89 -0.88 28.51 14.31
C GLU A 89 -0.18 29.55 13.43
N GLU A 90 0.88 30.22 13.90
CA GLU A 90 1.69 31.17 13.10
C GLU A 90 2.31 30.50 11.86
N ALA A 91 2.85 29.29 12.01
CA ALA A 91 3.41 28.51 10.90
C ALA A 91 2.32 28.13 9.87
N VAL A 92 1.14 27.69 10.34
CA VAL A 92 0.04 27.30 9.47
C VAL A 92 -0.55 28.51 8.72
N ASP A 93 -0.81 29.62 9.41
CA ASP A 93 -1.29 30.86 8.77
C ASP A 93 -0.29 31.41 7.75
N THR A 94 1.02 31.27 8.02
CA THR A 94 2.10 31.65 7.11
C THR A 94 2.01 30.92 5.76
N ILE A 95 1.64 29.63 5.77
CA ILE A 95 1.44 28.78 4.57
C ILE A 95 0.06 29.07 3.95
N VAL A 96 -1.00 28.95 4.76
CA VAL A 96 -2.41 29.02 4.35
C VAL A 96 -2.77 30.36 3.73
N GLY A 97 -2.31 31.46 4.32
CA GLY A 97 -2.53 32.80 3.77
C GLY A 97 -1.87 32.99 2.40
N TRP A 98 -0.72 32.35 2.17
CA TRP A 98 0.06 32.53 0.94
C TRP A 98 -0.53 31.76 -0.26
N LEU A 99 -1.23 30.64 -0.04
CA LEU A 99 -1.94 29.91 -1.10
C LEU A 99 -2.94 30.81 -1.87
N SER A 100 -3.58 31.74 -1.16
CA SER A 100 -4.53 32.71 -1.73
C SER A 100 -3.85 33.71 -2.69
N ASP A 101 -2.59 34.07 -2.41
CA ASP A 101 -1.79 34.97 -3.26
C ASP A 101 -1.17 34.23 -4.46
N ILE A 102 -0.66 33.01 -4.24
CA ILE A 102 -0.17 32.13 -5.30
C ILE A 102 -1.28 31.87 -6.32
N TRP A 103 -2.48 31.50 -5.85
CA TRP A 103 -3.65 31.28 -6.71
C TRP A 103 -3.99 32.51 -7.56
N ARG A 104 -4.02 33.72 -6.97
CA ARG A 104 -4.28 34.96 -7.73
C ARG A 104 -3.24 35.17 -8.84
N ALA A 105 -1.95 34.97 -8.56
CA ALA A 105 -0.88 35.15 -9.54
C ALA A 105 -1.03 34.22 -10.76
N VAL A 106 -1.35 32.93 -10.54
CA VAL A 106 -1.46 31.93 -11.62
C VAL A 106 -2.82 31.94 -12.32
N TYR A 107 -3.91 32.23 -11.60
CA TYR A 107 -5.28 32.13 -12.13
C TYR A 107 -5.85 33.48 -12.62
N GLU A 108 -5.76 34.54 -11.82
CA GLU A 108 -6.30 35.86 -12.21
C GLU A 108 -5.34 36.60 -13.15
N PHE A 109 -4.07 36.71 -12.75
CA PHE A 109 -3.08 37.45 -13.52
C PHE A 109 -2.48 36.62 -14.66
N LYS A 110 -2.38 35.29 -14.48
CA LYS A 110 -1.83 34.30 -15.42
C LYS A 110 -0.38 34.57 -15.78
N ALA A 111 0.45 34.73 -14.74
CA ALA A 111 1.87 35.01 -14.83
C ALA A 111 2.67 34.24 -13.76
N GLY A 112 3.99 34.17 -13.93
CA GLY A 112 4.90 33.66 -12.90
C GLY A 112 4.85 32.15 -12.62
N PHE A 113 4.20 31.33 -13.48
CA PHE A 113 3.92 29.91 -13.25
C PHE A 113 5.08 29.09 -12.61
N ALA A 114 6.32 29.20 -13.12
CA ALA A 114 7.46 28.48 -12.54
C ALA A 114 7.85 28.95 -11.13
N HIS A 115 7.77 30.26 -10.87
CA HIS A 115 8.03 30.80 -9.54
C HIS A 115 6.90 30.44 -8.57
N ALA A 116 5.65 30.47 -9.03
CA ALA A 116 4.50 30.00 -8.26
C ALA A 116 4.58 28.50 -7.94
N HIS A 117 5.05 27.67 -8.88
CA HIS A 117 5.32 26.25 -8.66
C HIS A 117 6.37 26.06 -7.53
N ALA A 118 7.50 26.76 -7.59
CA ALA A 118 8.52 26.74 -6.53
C ALA A 118 8.01 27.27 -5.17
N CYS A 119 6.97 28.12 -5.16
CA CYS A 119 6.29 28.54 -3.93
C CYS A 119 5.39 27.43 -3.36
N LEU A 120 4.71 26.65 -4.21
CA LEU A 120 3.87 25.52 -3.80
C LEU A 120 4.70 24.32 -3.32
N LEU A 121 5.81 24.00 -4.00
CA LEU A 121 6.79 23.01 -3.53
C LEU A 121 7.26 23.37 -2.12
N TRP A 122 7.62 24.64 -1.89
CA TRP A 122 8.01 25.10 -0.55
C TRP A 122 6.87 24.97 0.47
N CYS A 123 5.62 25.27 0.12
CA CYS A 123 4.48 25.05 1.02
C CYS A 123 4.36 23.58 1.45
N ALA A 124 4.56 22.63 0.52
CA ALA A 124 4.56 21.19 0.83
C ALA A 124 5.79 20.79 1.67
N GLU A 125 6.99 21.29 1.34
CA GLU A 125 8.21 21.08 2.14
C GLU A 125 8.01 21.53 3.61
N MET A 126 7.38 22.68 3.85
CA MET A 126 7.13 23.17 5.22
C MET A 126 6.02 22.39 5.94
N VAL A 127 5.01 21.87 5.24
CA VAL A 127 4.02 20.94 5.83
C VAL A 127 4.74 19.72 6.41
N SER A 128 5.64 19.10 5.65
CA SER A 128 6.46 17.97 6.12
C SER A 128 7.41 18.36 7.26
N GLU A 129 8.14 19.48 7.14
CA GLU A 129 9.10 19.91 8.18
C GLU A 129 8.42 20.21 9.54
N ILE A 130 7.21 20.78 9.53
CA ILE A 130 6.41 20.99 10.75
C ILE A 130 5.92 19.66 11.33
N LEU A 131 5.52 18.71 10.46
CA LEU A 131 5.06 17.38 10.88
C LEU A 131 6.19 16.55 11.50
N ASP A 132 7.42 16.67 11.01
CA ASP A 132 8.59 15.93 11.50
C ASP A 132 9.38 16.63 12.60
N THR A 133 9.08 17.91 12.87
CA THR A 133 9.61 18.61 14.05
C THR A 133 9.26 17.85 15.34
N PRO A 134 10.26 17.34 16.10
CA PRO A 134 10.03 16.43 17.21
C PRO A 134 9.26 17.07 18.36
N VAL A 135 8.32 16.32 18.94
CA VAL A 135 7.40 16.80 19.98
C VAL A 135 7.88 16.35 21.37
N ALA A 136 8.13 17.30 22.28
CA ALA A 136 8.63 17.02 23.62
C ALA A 136 7.68 16.14 24.47
N SER A 137 6.39 16.09 24.15
CA SER A 137 5.36 15.24 24.76
C SER A 137 5.02 13.97 23.95
N GLY A 138 5.83 13.62 22.94
CA GLY A 138 5.71 12.40 22.14
C GLY A 138 4.57 12.40 21.09
N CYS A 139 3.35 12.84 21.43
CA CYS A 139 2.24 12.78 20.49
C CYS A 139 2.23 13.97 19.49
N LYS A 140 2.18 13.68 18.18
CA LYS A 140 1.85 14.66 17.12
C LYS A 140 0.38 15.16 17.18
N CYS A 141 -0.38 14.77 18.22
CA CYS A 141 -1.81 15.02 18.44
C CYS A 141 -2.30 16.43 18.07
N ALA A 142 -1.64 17.48 18.54
CA ALA A 142 -2.06 18.87 18.28
C ALA A 142 -2.00 19.23 16.79
N VAL A 143 -0.90 18.86 16.11
CA VAL A 143 -0.70 19.13 14.66
C VAL A 143 -1.70 18.37 13.80
N LEU A 144 -2.11 17.18 14.24
CA LEU A 144 -3.05 16.30 13.53
C LEU A 144 -4.53 16.65 13.77
N ASN A 145 -4.84 17.45 14.79
CA ASN A 145 -6.22 17.82 15.16
C ASN A 145 -6.48 19.35 15.13
N LEU A 146 -5.51 20.16 14.69
CA LEU A 146 -5.70 21.60 14.50
C LEU A 146 -6.80 21.85 13.44
N PRO A 147 -7.87 22.62 13.74
CA PRO A 147 -8.87 22.99 12.76
C PRO A 147 -8.37 24.16 11.91
N ILE A 148 -8.18 23.94 10.61
CA ILE A 148 -7.57 24.91 9.69
C ILE A 148 -8.61 25.37 8.66
N THR A 149 -8.76 26.69 8.51
CA THR A 149 -9.68 27.31 7.53
C THR A 149 -8.88 28.02 6.45
N ILE A 150 -9.01 27.59 5.19
CA ILE A 150 -8.22 28.07 4.05
C ILE A 150 -9.12 28.82 3.06
N PRO A 151 -9.29 30.16 3.16
CA PRO A 151 -10.13 30.94 2.25
C PRO A 151 -9.35 31.47 1.04
N ILE A 152 -9.49 30.82 -0.11
CA ILE A 152 -9.01 31.35 -1.39
C ILE A 152 -9.92 32.50 -1.84
N LYS A 153 -9.36 33.70 -2.00
CA LYS A 153 -10.12 34.93 -2.31
C LYS A 153 -9.59 35.58 -3.59
N ARG A 154 -10.52 36.13 -4.38
CA ARG A 154 -10.24 36.97 -5.55
C ARG A 154 -9.61 38.31 -5.17
N SER A 155 -9.02 39.00 -6.14
CA SER A 155 -8.51 40.37 -5.98
C SER A 155 -9.58 41.39 -5.54
N ASN A 156 -10.87 41.11 -5.76
CA ASN A 156 -11.99 41.92 -5.25
C ASN A 156 -12.51 41.46 -3.86
N GLY A 157 -11.81 40.56 -3.18
CA GLY A 157 -12.16 40.04 -1.86
C GLY A 157 -13.20 38.90 -1.85
N LYS A 158 -13.90 38.62 -2.97
CA LYS A 158 -14.88 37.51 -3.03
C LYS A 158 -14.17 36.17 -2.87
N THR A 159 -14.63 35.35 -1.94
CA THR A 159 -14.18 33.97 -1.76
C THR A 159 -14.52 33.11 -2.99
N VAL A 160 -13.58 32.28 -3.41
CA VAL A 160 -13.72 31.30 -4.51
C VAL A 160 -13.95 29.91 -3.96
N LYS A 161 -13.12 29.52 -2.98
CA LYS A 161 -13.17 28.23 -2.29
C LYS A 161 -12.76 28.45 -0.84
N VAL A 162 -13.43 27.76 0.07
CA VAL A 162 -12.94 27.53 1.43
C VAL A 162 -12.61 26.04 1.55
N PHE A 163 -11.51 25.73 2.21
CA PHE A 163 -11.25 24.39 2.74
C PHE A 163 -11.31 24.48 4.26
N ASN A 164 -12.20 23.72 4.87
CA ASN A 164 -12.23 23.50 6.31
C ASN A 164 -11.61 22.12 6.51
N VAL A 165 -10.43 22.05 7.13
CA VAL A 165 -9.67 20.80 7.22
C VAL A 165 -9.17 20.55 8.63
N MET A 166 -9.10 19.28 9.02
CA MET A 166 -8.55 18.85 10.31
C MET A 166 -7.11 18.36 10.12
N GLY A 167 -6.18 18.95 10.87
CA GLY A 167 -4.77 18.57 10.87
C GLY A 167 -3.98 19.07 9.66
N LEU A 168 -2.68 19.25 9.87
CA LEU A 168 -1.77 19.84 8.88
C LEU A 168 -1.61 19.00 7.60
N LEU A 169 -1.64 17.66 7.70
CA LEU A 169 -1.66 16.73 6.55
C LEU A 169 -2.79 17.05 5.55
N SER A 170 -3.90 17.59 6.03
CA SER A 170 -5.06 17.92 5.19
C SER A 170 -4.90 19.23 4.40
N VAL A 171 -3.86 20.04 4.68
CA VAL A 171 -3.56 21.27 3.95
C VAL A 171 -3.11 20.97 2.52
N ASP A 172 -2.48 19.82 2.28
CA ASP A 172 -2.15 19.29 0.95
C ASP A 172 -3.30 19.40 -0.04
N ASN A 173 -4.54 19.15 0.40
CA ASN A 173 -5.74 19.23 -0.44
C ASN A 173 -5.88 20.63 -1.08
N ALA A 174 -5.52 21.69 -0.36
CA ALA A 174 -5.53 23.05 -0.89
C ALA A 174 -4.29 23.35 -1.76
N ILE A 175 -3.11 22.81 -1.43
CA ILE A 175 -1.88 23.00 -2.24
C ILE A 175 -2.05 22.33 -3.61
N LEU A 176 -2.51 21.07 -3.64
CA LEU A 176 -2.80 20.29 -4.84
C LEU A 176 -3.93 20.89 -5.68
N TRP A 177 -4.95 21.48 -5.03
CA TRP A 177 -5.94 22.29 -5.73
C TRP A 177 -5.31 23.52 -6.40
N VAL A 178 -4.44 24.29 -5.73
CA VAL A 178 -3.77 25.45 -6.37
C VAL A 178 -2.82 25.01 -7.50
N TRP A 179 -2.18 23.83 -7.43
CA TRP A 179 -1.46 23.25 -8.57
C TRP A 179 -2.38 22.93 -9.76
N ARG A 180 -3.59 22.39 -9.52
CA ARG A 180 -4.59 22.20 -10.59
C ARG A 180 -4.88 23.52 -11.31
N GLU A 181 -5.18 24.57 -10.54
CA GLU A 181 -5.48 25.92 -11.01
C GLU A 181 -4.32 26.57 -11.77
N LEU A 182 -3.07 26.30 -11.34
CA LEU A 182 -1.83 26.69 -12.01
C LEU A 182 -1.74 26.05 -13.39
N PHE A 183 -1.87 24.73 -13.48
CA PHE A 183 -1.68 23.99 -14.72
C PHE A 183 -2.75 24.29 -15.77
N VAL A 184 -4.04 24.27 -15.43
CA VAL A 184 -5.11 24.60 -16.39
C VAL A 184 -5.00 26.05 -16.89
N SER A 185 -4.53 26.97 -16.04
CA SER A 185 -4.24 28.36 -16.43
C SER A 185 -3.02 28.48 -17.34
N MET A 186 -2.00 27.66 -17.14
CA MET A 186 -0.79 27.62 -17.97
C MET A 186 -1.09 27.09 -19.39
N PHE A 187 -1.83 25.98 -19.50
CA PHE A 187 -2.35 25.49 -20.78
C PHE A 187 -3.24 26.55 -21.47
N ALA A 188 -4.13 27.21 -20.73
CA ALA A 188 -5.03 28.24 -21.25
C ALA A 188 -4.31 29.53 -21.71
N VAL A 189 -3.05 29.74 -21.31
CA VAL A 189 -2.17 30.79 -21.84
C VAL A 189 -1.39 30.28 -23.06
N SER A 190 -0.75 29.11 -22.97
CA SER A 190 0.12 28.57 -24.02
C SER A 190 0.32 27.05 -23.89
N LYS A 191 -0.43 26.23 -24.64
CA LYS A 191 -0.26 24.76 -24.66
C LYS A 191 1.19 24.37 -24.97
N LYS A 192 1.89 25.07 -25.88
CA LYS A 192 3.32 24.81 -26.18
C LYS A 192 4.26 25.06 -24.98
N GLN A 193 3.99 26.07 -24.15
CA GLN A 193 4.81 26.32 -22.96
C GLN A 193 4.47 25.31 -21.86
N ALA A 194 3.19 25.01 -21.65
CA ALA A 194 2.74 24.00 -20.70
C ALA A 194 3.31 22.62 -21.05
N GLN A 195 3.22 22.16 -22.31
CA GLN A 195 3.81 20.89 -22.77
C GLN A 195 5.32 20.77 -22.55
N LYS A 196 6.07 21.89 -22.45
CA LYS A 196 7.49 21.86 -22.08
C LYS A 196 7.70 21.75 -20.57
N MET A 197 6.92 22.49 -19.78
CA MET A 197 7.22 22.74 -18.36
C MET A 197 6.41 21.87 -17.39
N VAL A 198 5.24 21.38 -17.80
CA VAL A 198 4.39 20.52 -16.96
C VAL A 198 5.06 19.18 -16.63
N PRO A 199 5.73 18.46 -17.54
CA PRO A 199 6.38 17.20 -17.17
C PRO A 199 7.48 17.35 -16.09
N GLU A 200 8.28 18.42 -16.19
CA GLU A 200 9.29 18.79 -15.20
C GLU A 200 8.64 19.09 -13.83
N MET A 201 7.55 19.86 -13.82
CA MET A 201 6.75 20.18 -12.63
C MET A 201 6.01 18.97 -12.03
N LEU A 202 5.60 17.99 -12.84
CA LEU A 202 4.96 16.76 -12.33
C LEU A 202 6.00 15.87 -11.62
N ALA A 203 7.22 15.80 -12.13
CA ALA A 203 8.34 15.12 -11.48
C ALA A 203 8.75 15.80 -10.15
N GLU A 204 8.84 17.14 -10.14
CA GLU A 204 9.13 17.90 -8.90
C GLU A 204 8.04 17.69 -7.82
N ILE A 205 6.77 17.50 -8.20
CA ILE A 205 5.68 17.17 -7.26
C ILE A 205 5.78 15.72 -6.79
N GLU A 206 6.07 14.77 -7.69
CA GLU A 206 6.25 13.36 -7.32
C GLU A 206 7.39 13.20 -6.29
N GLU A 207 8.54 13.84 -6.50
CA GLU A 207 9.69 13.78 -5.60
C GLU A 207 9.32 14.23 -4.16
N LYS A 208 8.39 15.19 -4.04
CA LYS A 208 8.04 15.82 -2.75
C LYS A 208 6.80 15.23 -2.08
N MET A 209 5.85 14.68 -2.84
CA MET A 209 4.53 14.27 -2.33
C MET A 209 4.10 12.87 -2.77
N GLY A 210 4.94 12.15 -3.51
CA GLY A 210 4.62 10.86 -4.10
C GLY A 210 3.71 10.97 -5.33
N TRP A 211 3.68 9.90 -6.13
CA TRP A 211 2.98 9.90 -7.42
C TRP A 211 1.46 10.08 -7.29
N THR A 212 0.84 9.59 -6.20
CA THR A 212 -0.61 9.72 -5.92
C THR A 212 -1.06 11.18 -5.77
N ALA A 213 -0.12 12.12 -5.54
CA ALA A 213 -0.39 13.55 -5.58
C ALA A 213 -0.88 14.02 -6.97
N LEU A 214 -0.48 13.37 -8.06
CA LEU A 214 -0.82 13.80 -9.42
C LEU A 214 -2.27 13.45 -9.80
N GLU A 215 -2.78 12.28 -9.37
CA GLU A 215 -4.22 11.95 -9.42
C GLU A 215 -5.02 12.94 -8.57
N ARG A 216 -4.57 13.19 -7.32
CA ARG A 216 -5.20 14.18 -6.43
C ARG A 216 -5.23 15.58 -7.04
N ILE A 217 -4.22 16.00 -7.81
CA ILE A 217 -4.23 17.27 -8.55
C ILE A 217 -5.40 17.32 -9.53
N LEU A 218 -5.67 16.27 -10.31
CA LEU A 218 -6.82 16.24 -11.22
C LEU A 218 -8.15 16.37 -10.42
N LEU A 219 -8.25 15.63 -9.32
CA LEU A 219 -9.39 15.64 -8.39
C LEU A 219 -9.46 16.88 -7.47
N GLY A 220 -8.66 17.92 -7.71
CA GLY A 220 -8.71 19.17 -6.95
C GLY A 220 -8.31 19.02 -5.48
N GLY A 221 -7.32 18.16 -5.22
CA GLY A 221 -6.80 17.76 -3.91
C GLY A 221 -7.44 16.53 -3.30
N GLN A 222 -8.63 16.12 -3.75
CA GLN A 222 -9.42 15.07 -3.11
C GLN A 222 -8.88 13.65 -3.38
N THR A 223 -8.98 12.78 -2.37
CA THR A 223 -8.63 11.36 -2.49
C THR A 223 -9.82 10.56 -3.03
N ARG A 224 -9.59 9.69 -4.03
CA ARG A 224 -10.60 8.84 -4.71
C ARG A 224 -11.48 7.99 -3.77
N ALA A 225 -10.98 7.62 -2.59
CA ALA A 225 -11.76 6.91 -1.56
C ALA A 225 -12.98 7.71 -1.03
N LEU A 226 -12.95 9.04 -1.11
CA LEU A 226 -14.05 9.91 -0.69
C LEU A 226 -15.13 10.06 -1.78
N THR A 227 -14.72 10.14 -3.05
CA THR A 227 -15.66 10.30 -4.18
C THR A 227 -16.44 9.03 -4.46
N ALA A 228 -15.85 7.85 -4.23
CA ALA A 228 -16.53 6.56 -4.39
C ALA A 228 -17.58 6.23 -3.30
N ARG A 229 -17.68 7.04 -2.23
CA ARG A 229 -18.62 6.83 -1.12
C ARG A 229 -19.63 7.97 -0.91
N SER A 230 -19.48 9.11 -1.59
CA SER A 230 -20.36 10.28 -1.43
C SER A 230 -21.66 10.22 -2.24
N THR A 231 -22.21 9.03 -2.50
CA THR A 231 -23.55 8.87 -3.08
C THR A 231 -24.67 9.10 -2.06
N ASP A 232 -24.37 8.90 -0.77
CA ASP A 232 -25.21 9.36 0.34
C ASP A 232 -24.97 10.86 0.56
N ILE A 233 -25.54 11.66 -0.34
CA ILE A 233 -25.39 13.14 -0.38
C ILE A 233 -25.91 13.82 0.89
N ASP A 234 -26.80 13.16 1.64
CA ASP A 234 -27.47 13.69 2.83
C ASP A 234 -26.60 13.70 4.11
N ASP A 235 -25.45 13.00 4.16
CA ASP A 235 -24.64 12.84 5.38
C ASP A 235 -23.25 13.52 5.33
N ILE A 236 -22.97 14.35 4.31
CA ILE A 236 -21.84 15.30 4.36
C ILE A 236 -22.27 16.52 5.19
N GLY A 237 -22.36 16.32 6.51
CA GLY A 237 -22.78 17.29 7.52
C GLY A 237 -21.82 18.46 7.78
N PHE A 238 -21.24 19.06 6.74
CA PHE A 238 -20.52 20.33 6.84
C PHE A 238 -21.46 21.51 6.57
N GLY A 239 -22.08 22.02 7.65
CA GLY A 239 -23.07 23.09 7.58
C GLY A 239 -22.55 24.36 6.89
N SER A 240 -23.13 24.66 5.73
CA SER A 240 -22.84 25.84 4.91
C SER A 240 -24.14 26.48 4.40
N ASP A 241 -24.75 27.30 5.25
CA ASP A 241 -25.71 28.36 4.90
C ASP A 241 -26.93 27.99 4.03
N LEU A 242 -27.66 26.92 4.39
CA LEU A 242 -29.05 26.68 3.93
C LEU A 242 -30.08 27.62 4.61
N PHE A 243 -29.74 28.91 4.75
CA PHE A 243 -30.61 29.99 5.23
C PHE A 243 -30.89 31.04 4.12
N ALA A 244 -31.04 30.58 2.89
CA ALA A 244 -31.64 31.35 1.80
C ALA A 244 -33.12 30.97 1.68
N GLU A 245 -34.02 31.92 1.96
CA GLU A 245 -35.46 31.68 1.95
C GLU A 245 -36.01 31.43 0.54
N SER A 246 -36.72 30.31 0.39
CA SER A 246 -38.04 30.23 -0.27
C SER A 246 -38.36 31.29 -1.36
N CYS A 247 -37.71 31.19 -2.51
CA CYS A 247 -38.23 31.75 -3.76
C CYS A 247 -38.57 30.61 -4.72
N LEU A 248 -39.86 30.32 -4.84
CA LEU A 248 -40.42 29.44 -5.88
C LEU A 248 -40.39 30.15 -7.24
N ASP A 249 -40.62 29.35 -8.30
CA ASP A 249 -41.08 29.81 -9.63
C ASP A 249 -40.01 30.39 -10.58
N ASP A 250 -39.13 29.52 -11.11
CA ASP A 250 -38.76 29.50 -12.54
C ASP A 250 -38.17 28.11 -12.91
N GLU A 251 -38.97 27.20 -13.50
CA GLU A 251 -38.48 25.88 -13.98
C GLU A 251 -37.67 26.03 -15.29
N LYS A 252 -36.53 26.70 -15.19
CA LYS A 252 -35.57 26.78 -16.27
C LYS A 252 -34.80 25.47 -16.35
N TYR A 253 -34.74 24.90 -17.55
CA TYR A 253 -33.87 23.76 -17.84
C TYR A 253 -32.41 24.22 -17.77
N GLU A 254 -31.80 24.12 -16.60
CA GLU A 254 -30.36 24.29 -16.43
C GLU A 254 -29.67 23.19 -17.26
N GLU A 255 -28.95 23.59 -18.32
CA GLU A 255 -28.15 22.68 -19.13
C GLU A 255 -27.17 21.95 -18.20
N SER A 256 -27.10 20.62 -18.30
CA SER A 256 -26.57 19.77 -17.23
C SER A 256 -25.08 20.03 -16.96
N GLU A 257 -24.79 20.93 -16.02
CA GLU A 257 -23.43 21.23 -15.58
C GLU A 257 -22.73 19.95 -15.12
N CYS A 258 -21.54 19.70 -15.66
CA CYS A 258 -20.84 18.44 -15.46
C CYS A 258 -20.26 18.35 -14.05
N ARG A 259 -21.02 17.79 -13.11
CA ARG A 259 -20.67 17.59 -11.67
C ARG A 259 -19.52 16.59 -11.41
N CYS A 260 -18.63 16.38 -12.39
CA CYS A 260 -17.43 15.55 -12.22
C CYS A 260 -16.37 16.27 -11.37
N ALA A 261 -15.56 15.51 -10.62
CA ALA A 261 -14.49 16.05 -9.78
C ALA A 261 -13.40 16.81 -10.58
N LEU A 262 -13.28 16.54 -11.88
CA LEU A 262 -12.35 17.20 -12.81
C LEU A 262 -12.75 18.63 -13.18
N HIS A 263 -13.97 19.08 -12.86
CA HIS A 263 -14.47 20.43 -13.14
C HIS A 263 -14.24 21.41 -11.96
N ALA A 264 -14.46 22.70 -12.19
CA ALA A 264 -14.55 23.71 -11.13
C ALA A 264 -15.50 24.86 -11.53
N PRO A 265 -16.49 25.23 -10.69
CA PRO A 265 -17.54 26.20 -11.05
C PRO A 265 -17.06 27.66 -11.14
N HIS A 266 -15.78 27.92 -10.86
CA HIS A 266 -15.16 29.24 -11.05
C HIS A 266 -14.29 29.33 -12.32
N TRP A 267 -14.16 28.24 -13.08
CA TRP A 267 -13.50 28.21 -14.38
C TRP A 267 -14.35 28.89 -15.45
N SER A 268 -13.69 29.54 -16.39
CA SER A 268 -14.31 29.86 -17.68
C SER A 268 -14.08 28.72 -18.66
N ASP A 269 -14.97 28.57 -19.64
CA ASP A 269 -14.98 27.45 -20.61
C ASP A 269 -13.61 27.22 -21.27
N LYS A 270 -12.86 28.29 -21.58
CA LYS A 270 -11.49 28.18 -22.12
C LYS A 270 -10.53 27.45 -21.17
N VAL A 271 -10.65 27.70 -19.86
CA VAL A 271 -9.83 27.06 -18.81
C VAL A 271 -10.33 25.64 -18.54
N ASP A 272 -11.65 25.47 -18.44
CA ASP A 272 -12.28 24.17 -18.23
C ASP A 272 -11.93 23.16 -19.34
N GLN A 273 -11.89 23.59 -20.60
CA GLN A 273 -11.42 22.79 -21.74
C GLN A 273 -9.96 22.31 -21.59
N GLN A 274 -9.14 22.92 -20.72
CA GLN A 274 -7.76 22.47 -20.51
C GLN A 274 -7.65 21.31 -19.50
N ARG A 275 -8.74 20.90 -18.83
CA ARG A 275 -8.71 19.73 -17.93
C ARG A 275 -8.27 18.47 -18.66
N PHE A 276 -8.69 18.30 -19.92
CA PHE A 276 -8.27 17.21 -20.79
C PHE A 276 -6.77 17.27 -21.13
N ALA A 277 -6.22 18.47 -21.38
CA ALA A 277 -4.79 18.63 -21.66
C ALA A 277 -3.90 18.43 -20.42
N LEU A 278 -4.45 18.64 -19.22
CA LEU A 278 -3.79 18.29 -17.96
C LEU A 278 -3.90 16.78 -17.66
N ARG A 279 -5.06 16.17 -17.93
CA ARG A 279 -5.28 14.72 -17.88
C ARG A 279 -4.28 13.98 -18.78
N GLU A 280 -4.27 14.31 -20.07
CA GLU A 280 -3.30 13.88 -21.11
C GLU A 280 -1.85 13.94 -20.59
N ALA A 281 -1.47 15.01 -19.89
CA ALA A 281 -0.12 15.20 -19.36
C ALA A 281 0.19 14.33 -18.11
N VAL A 282 -0.75 14.16 -17.18
CA VAL A 282 -0.58 13.30 -15.99
C VAL A 282 -0.57 11.83 -16.40
N GLU A 283 -1.46 11.43 -17.30
CA GLU A 283 -1.56 10.08 -17.86
C GLU A 283 -0.29 9.69 -18.64
N THR A 284 0.18 10.56 -19.54
CA THR A 284 1.47 10.38 -20.24
C THR A 284 2.64 10.23 -19.26
N TYR A 285 2.64 11.00 -18.15
CA TYR A 285 3.69 10.94 -17.14
C TYR A 285 3.62 9.63 -16.34
N TYR A 286 2.42 9.20 -15.92
CA TYR A 286 2.21 7.92 -15.25
C TYR A 286 2.59 6.73 -16.14
N MET A 287 2.27 6.73 -17.44
CA MET A 287 2.70 5.67 -18.39
C MET A 287 4.22 5.58 -18.49
N GLN A 288 4.92 6.72 -18.51
CA GLN A 288 6.39 6.75 -18.47
C GLN A 288 6.94 6.18 -17.16
N LYS A 289 6.31 6.50 -16.02
CA LYS A 289 6.69 5.92 -14.72
C LYS A 289 6.44 4.41 -14.67
N PHE A 290 5.27 3.94 -15.11
CA PHE A 290 4.88 2.52 -15.05
C PHE A 290 5.86 1.63 -15.84
N ARG A 291 6.41 2.11 -16.96
CA ARG A 291 7.46 1.42 -17.72
C ARG A 291 8.83 1.33 -17.00
N VAL A 292 9.05 2.10 -15.93
CA VAL A 292 10.29 2.07 -15.12
C VAL A 292 10.07 1.34 -13.79
N ALA A 293 8.93 1.58 -13.15
CA ALA A 293 8.54 1.02 -11.87
C ALA A 293 7.03 0.75 -11.86
N PRO A 294 6.57 -0.38 -12.44
CA PRO A 294 5.17 -0.76 -12.41
C PRO A 294 4.74 -1.11 -10.98
N SER A 295 3.46 -0.85 -10.68
CA SER A 295 2.80 -1.35 -9.47
C SER A 295 1.30 -1.47 -9.73
N ASP A 296 0.63 -2.35 -8.98
CA ASP A 296 -0.82 -2.52 -9.03
C ASP A 296 -1.57 -1.19 -8.77
N GLU A 297 -1.20 -0.46 -7.71
CA GLU A 297 -1.81 0.84 -7.40
C GLU A 297 -1.69 1.83 -8.58
N LEU A 298 -0.55 1.82 -9.30
CA LEU A 298 -0.32 2.72 -10.44
C LEU A 298 -1.10 2.24 -11.69
N PHE A 299 -1.17 0.94 -11.95
CA PHE A 299 -1.99 0.33 -13.00
C PHE A 299 -3.46 0.74 -12.84
N HIS A 300 -4.05 0.50 -11.67
CA HIS A 300 -5.43 0.88 -11.33
C HIS A 300 -5.68 2.40 -11.16
N ALA A 301 -4.63 3.20 -11.03
CA ALA A 301 -4.72 4.66 -11.12
C ALA A 301 -4.73 5.14 -12.58
N ILE A 302 -3.90 4.57 -13.46
CA ILE A 302 -3.86 4.95 -14.88
C ILE A 302 -5.18 4.57 -15.58
N ILE A 303 -5.65 3.33 -15.45
CA ILE A 303 -6.90 2.86 -16.08
C ILE A 303 -8.08 3.75 -15.67
N ALA A 304 -8.17 4.11 -14.39
CA ALA A 304 -9.22 5.00 -13.88
C ALA A 304 -9.04 6.47 -14.25
N LEU A 305 -7.85 6.88 -14.66
CA LEU A 305 -7.56 8.19 -15.23
C LEU A 305 -7.68 8.24 -16.75
N SER A 306 -7.85 7.12 -17.47
CA SER A 306 -8.00 7.15 -18.94
C SER A 306 -9.40 7.59 -19.41
N ASP A 307 -9.46 8.24 -20.56
CA ASP A 307 -10.71 8.44 -21.33
C ASP A 307 -11.18 7.15 -22.04
N ASP A 308 -10.30 6.15 -22.19
CA ASP A 308 -10.55 4.85 -22.83
C ASP A 308 -9.87 3.72 -22.01
N PRO A 309 -10.52 3.25 -20.91
CA PRO A 309 -9.92 2.31 -19.97
C PRO A 309 -9.45 1.00 -20.60
N ASP A 310 -10.26 0.42 -21.49
CA ASP A 310 -10.02 -0.90 -22.10
C ASP A 310 -8.73 -0.89 -22.95
N ASN A 311 -8.58 0.08 -23.87
CA ASN A 311 -7.36 0.23 -24.67
C ASN A 311 -6.13 0.60 -23.82
N THR A 312 -6.33 1.24 -22.67
CA THR A 312 -5.24 1.62 -21.75
C THR A 312 -4.78 0.45 -20.90
N GLU A 313 -5.69 -0.47 -20.54
CA GLU A 313 -5.35 -1.74 -19.90
C GLU A 313 -4.51 -2.62 -20.85
N ASP A 314 -4.90 -2.73 -22.13
CA ASP A 314 -4.10 -3.40 -23.17
C ASP A 314 -2.68 -2.77 -23.30
N ASP A 315 -2.56 -1.45 -23.44
CA ASP A 315 -1.26 -0.75 -23.53
C ASP A 315 -0.40 -0.92 -22.26
N LEU A 316 -1.01 -1.00 -21.08
CA LEU A 316 -0.31 -1.25 -19.81
C LEU A 316 0.18 -2.69 -19.70
N LEU A 317 -0.62 -3.68 -20.11
CA LEU A 317 -0.21 -5.08 -20.11
C LEU A 317 0.92 -5.34 -21.12
N LEU A 318 0.89 -4.71 -22.30
CA LEU A 318 2.00 -4.73 -23.25
C LEU A 318 3.30 -4.13 -22.68
N ILE A 319 3.21 -3.06 -21.88
CA ILE A 319 4.36 -2.52 -21.14
C ILE A 319 4.82 -3.48 -20.05
N LEU A 320 3.89 -4.17 -19.37
CA LEU A 320 4.19 -5.12 -18.31
C LEU A 320 4.94 -6.34 -18.83
N ASP A 321 4.51 -6.90 -19.98
CA ASP A 321 5.19 -7.98 -20.71
C ASP A 321 6.64 -7.61 -21.07
N GLU A 322 6.88 -6.37 -21.53
CA GLU A 322 8.24 -5.90 -21.84
C GLU A 322 9.17 -5.84 -20.60
N VAL A 323 8.64 -5.53 -19.41
CA VAL A 323 9.47 -5.13 -18.26
C VAL A 323 9.46 -6.10 -17.08
N ALA A 324 8.51 -7.03 -16.97
CA ALA A 324 8.33 -7.90 -15.80
C ALA A 324 9.62 -8.60 -15.36
N GLY A 325 10.36 -9.18 -16.31
CA GLY A 325 11.64 -9.87 -16.07
C GLY A 325 12.85 -8.99 -15.76
N SER A 326 12.72 -7.65 -15.69
CA SER A 326 13.86 -6.73 -15.51
C SER A 326 14.46 -6.77 -14.10
N SER A 327 13.67 -7.13 -13.08
CA SER A 327 14.04 -7.11 -11.67
C SER A 327 13.07 -7.97 -10.83
N PRO A 328 13.43 -8.31 -9.57
CA PRO A 328 12.48 -8.92 -8.64
C PRO A 328 11.24 -8.06 -8.39
N ASP A 329 11.39 -6.73 -8.36
CA ASP A 329 10.32 -5.80 -7.99
C ASP A 329 9.33 -5.59 -9.16
N THR A 330 9.81 -5.56 -10.41
CA THR A 330 8.95 -5.60 -11.62
C THR A 330 8.18 -6.92 -11.74
N LEU A 331 8.81 -8.05 -11.38
CA LEU A 331 8.14 -9.36 -11.39
C LEU A 331 7.06 -9.44 -10.30
N VAL A 332 7.34 -8.91 -9.10
CA VAL A 332 6.34 -8.81 -8.02
C VAL A 332 5.15 -7.95 -8.44
N ALA A 333 5.39 -6.81 -9.08
CA ALA A 333 4.32 -5.97 -9.61
C ALA A 333 3.47 -6.70 -10.66
N ALA A 334 4.12 -7.38 -11.61
CA ALA A 334 3.43 -8.16 -12.62
C ALA A 334 2.57 -9.29 -12.01
N LEU A 335 3.14 -10.09 -11.10
CA LEU A 335 2.41 -11.16 -10.43
C LEU A 335 1.19 -10.66 -9.65
N ASN A 336 1.23 -9.47 -9.03
CA ASN A 336 0.04 -8.88 -8.42
C ASN A 336 -1.02 -8.55 -9.50
N ILE A 337 -0.65 -7.78 -10.53
CA ILE A 337 -1.57 -7.33 -11.59
C ILE A 337 -2.29 -8.53 -12.24
N TYR A 338 -1.57 -9.56 -12.73
CA TYR A 338 -2.21 -10.74 -13.32
C TYR A 338 -3.04 -11.57 -12.29
N SER A 339 -2.77 -11.46 -10.98
CA SER A 339 -3.60 -12.09 -9.93
C SER A 339 -4.96 -11.44 -9.75
N ASP A 340 -5.01 -10.12 -9.95
CA ASP A 340 -6.19 -9.29 -9.68
C ASP A 340 -7.06 -9.12 -10.94
N ILE A 341 -6.49 -9.20 -12.15
CA ILE A 341 -7.27 -9.46 -13.40
C ILE A 341 -7.62 -10.96 -13.61
N ASP A 342 -7.17 -11.84 -12.71
CA ASP A 342 -7.45 -13.29 -12.68
C ASP A 342 -6.99 -14.08 -13.91
N ASP A 343 -5.82 -13.74 -14.47
CA ASP A 343 -5.18 -14.45 -15.60
C ASP A 343 -4.20 -15.55 -15.12
N PRO A 344 -4.56 -16.84 -15.23
CA PRO A 344 -3.74 -17.93 -14.73
C PRO A 344 -2.68 -18.42 -15.73
N ASP A 345 -2.74 -18.01 -16.99
CA ASP A 345 -1.79 -18.43 -18.03
C ASP A 345 -0.55 -17.53 -17.96
N ASN A 346 -0.72 -16.21 -17.97
CA ASN A 346 0.39 -15.26 -17.80
C ASN A 346 1.10 -15.39 -16.44
N ILE A 347 0.37 -15.72 -15.34
CA ILE A 347 1.01 -16.07 -14.06
C ILE A 347 1.90 -17.31 -14.18
N VAL A 348 1.52 -18.32 -14.97
CA VAL A 348 2.35 -19.53 -15.13
C VAL A 348 3.61 -19.21 -15.92
N ASP A 349 3.48 -18.48 -17.03
CA ASP A 349 4.61 -18.15 -17.90
C ASP A 349 5.61 -17.23 -17.17
N LEU A 350 5.15 -16.19 -16.45
CA LEU A 350 6.02 -15.37 -15.57
C LEU A 350 6.77 -16.21 -14.51
N LEU A 351 6.14 -17.25 -13.96
CA LEU A 351 6.75 -18.11 -12.95
C LEU A 351 7.67 -19.19 -13.51
N ASP A 352 7.54 -19.58 -14.78
CA ASP A 352 8.48 -20.49 -15.45
C ASP A 352 9.68 -19.73 -16.06
N ASP A 353 9.47 -18.56 -16.66
CA ASP A 353 10.55 -17.76 -17.26
C ASP A 353 11.33 -16.91 -16.24
N TYR A 354 10.65 -16.26 -15.28
CA TYR A 354 11.28 -15.29 -14.37
C TYR A 354 11.24 -15.66 -12.88
N GLY A 355 10.60 -16.78 -12.50
CA GLY A 355 10.40 -17.18 -11.09
C GLY A 355 11.69 -17.29 -10.25
N PHE A 356 12.87 -17.38 -10.89
CA PHE A 356 14.17 -17.34 -10.22
C PHE A 356 14.56 -15.97 -9.63
N LEU A 357 13.87 -14.89 -10.00
CA LEU A 357 14.08 -13.54 -9.44
C LEU A 357 13.39 -13.35 -8.08
N LEU A 358 12.42 -14.21 -7.73
CA LEU A 358 11.65 -14.08 -6.50
C LEU A 358 12.52 -14.34 -5.26
N ARG A 359 12.51 -13.38 -4.34
CA ARG A 359 13.25 -13.41 -3.07
C ARG A 359 12.37 -14.05 -2.01
N THR A 360 12.97 -14.61 -0.95
CA THR A 360 12.21 -15.24 0.16
C THR A 360 11.22 -14.30 0.84
N ARG A 361 11.43 -12.97 0.77
CA ARG A 361 10.49 -11.95 1.28
C ARG A 361 9.26 -11.70 0.40
N ASP A 362 9.33 -12.07 -0.88
CA ASP A 362 8.25 -11.83 -1.86
C ASP A 362 7.12 -12.88 -1.77
N PHE A 363 7.17 -13.76 -0.77
CA PHE A 363 6.19 -14.83 -0.55
C PHE A 363 4.72 -14.39 -0.48
N PRO A 364 4.33 -13.18 0.01
CA PRO A 364 2.93 -12.76 0.02
C PRO A 364 2.37 -12.59 -1.39
N HIS A 365 3.17 -12.02 -2.30
CA HIS A 365 2.82 -11.81 -3.71
C HIS A 365 2.72 -13.15 -4.45
N LEU A 366 3.66 -14.06 -4.20
CA LEU A 366 3.59 -15.43 -4.72
C LEU A 366 2.38 -16.21 -4.15
N GLN A 367 1.97 -15.95 -2.89
CA GLN A 367 0.73 -16.50 -2.33
C GLN A 367 -0.53 -15.91 -2.99
N GLY A 368 -0.52 -14.63 -3.39
CA GLY A 368 -1.56 -14.01 -4.22
C GLY A 368 -1.70 -14.71 -5.57
N ALA A 369 -0.61 -14.77 -6.34
CA ALA A 369 -0.54 -15.44 -7.63
C ALA A 369 -0.97 -16.91 -7.57
N VAL A 370 -0.46 -17.67 -6.60
CA VAL A 370 -0.88 -19.06 -6.43
C VAL A 370 -2.34 -19.17 -5.97
N THR A 371 -2.89 -18.19 -5.25
CA THR A 371 -4.32 -18.14 -4.93
C THR A 371 -5.16 -17.96 -6.21
N ALA A 372 -4.77 -17.06 -7.12
CA ALA A 372 -5.41 -16.94 -8.44
C ALA A 372 -5.38 -18.27 -9.20
N LEU A 373 -4.20 -18.91 -9.33
CA LEU A 373 -4.07 -20.24 -9.96
C LEU A 373 -4.95 -21.33 -9.32
N THR A 374 -5.34 -21.23 -8.04
CA THR A 374 -6.25 -22.21 -7.41
C THR A 374 -7.73 -22.01 -7.75
N ARG A 375 -8.12 -20.84 -8.28
CA ARG A 375 -9.48 -20.59 -8.81
C ARG A 375 -9.72 -21.43 -10.08
N HIS A 376 -8.69 -21.60 -10.92
CA HIS A 376 -8.76 -22.23 -12.24
C HIS A 376 -8.41 -23.73 -12.20
N PRO A 377 -9.36 -24.66 -12.49
CA PRO A 377 -9.14 -26.10 -12.31
C PRO A 377 -7.98 -26.73 -13.08
N SER A 378 -7.55 -26.13 -14.19
CA SER A 378 -6.38 -26.51 -14.99
C SER A 378 -5.06 -26.26 -14.26
N HIS A 379 -4.96 -25.20 -13.44
CA HIS A 379 -3.72 -24.72 -12.83
C HIS A 379 -3.57 -25.19 -11.38
N VAL A 380 -4.63 -25.71 -10.74
CA VAL A 380 -4.59 -26.36 -9.42
C VAL A 380 -3.43 -27.38 -9.25
N PRO A 381 -3.06 -28.22 -10.24
CA PRO A 381 -1.89 -29.11 -10.11
C PRO A 381 -0.55 -28.34 -10.05
N ARG A 382 -0.41 -27.23 -10.79
CA ARG A 382 0.76 -26.34 -10.77
C ARG A 382 0.83 -25.57 -9.46
N ALA A 383 -0.29 -25.00 -9.02
CA ALA A 383 -0.42 -24.35 -7.72
C ALA A 383 -0.04 -25.28 -6.56
N LEU A 384 -0.56 -26.51 -6.54
CA LEU A 384 -0.21 -27.52 -5.53
C LEU A 384 1.27 -27.91 -5.55
N LYS A 385 1.93 -27.89 -6.72
CA LYS A 385 3.39 -28.11 -6.80
C LYS A 385 4.14 -26.96 -6.13
N ILE A 386 3.85 -25.71 -6.49
CA ILE A 386 4.48 -24.51 -5.90
C ILE A 386 4.31 -24.51 -4.38
N ILE A 387 3.09 -24.81 -3.89
CA ILE A 387 2.78 -24.95 -2.45
C ILE A 387 3.64 -26.05 -1.78
N GLU A 388 3.90 -27.18 -2.45
CA GLU A 388 4.72 -28.26 -1.87
C GLU A 388 6.22 -27.90 -1.83
N ASP A 389 6.71 -27.22 -2.86
CA ASP A 389 8.08 -26.77 -2.97
C ASP A 389 8.36 -25.63 -1.96
N GLU A 390 7.48 -24.63 -1.85
CA GLU A 390 7.57 -23.53 -0.87
C GLU A 390 7.45 -24.00 0.59
N LEU A 391 6.53 -24.92 0.90
CA LEU A 391 6.45 -25.52 2.24
C LEU A 391 7.66 -26.40 2.56
N THR A 392 8.27 -27.01 1.54
CA THR A 392 9.53 -27.76 1.68
C THR A 392 10.69 -26.82 1.98
N ASP A 393 10.83 -25.73 1.23
CA ASP A 393 11.90 -24.75 1.44
C ASP A 393 11.75 -24.07 2.81
N THR A 394 10.54 -23.61 3.15
CA THR A 394 10.28 -22.99 4.45
C THR A 394 10.62 -23.95 5.60
N MET A 395 10.25 -25.23 5.50
CA MET A 395 10.67 -26.27 6.46
C MET A 395 12.20 -26.42 6.54
N ASN A 396 12.91 -26.39 5.41
CA ASN A 396 14.37 -26.48 5.37
C ASN A 396 15.04 -25.24 6.00
N ALA A 397 14.51 -24.05 5.73
CA ALA A 397 14.97 -22.79 6.32
C ALA A 397 14.77 -22.79 7.85
N VAL A 398 13.62 -23.27 8.35
CA VAL A 398 13.40 -23.47 9.79
C VAL A 398 14.39 -24.50 10.35
N ARG A 399 14.65 -25.62 9.67
CA ARG A 399 15.69 -26.57 10.11
C ARG A 399 17.07 -25.91 10.20
N ALA A 400 17.47 -25.09 9.22
CA ALA A 400 18.74 -24.38 9.25
C ALA A 400 18.81 -23.39 10.42
N ALA A 401 17.74 -22.62 10.66
CA ALA A 401 17.64 -21.70 11.78
C ALA A 401 17.70 -22.42 13.14
N VAL A 402 17.03 -23.57 13.28
CA VAL A 402 17.09 -24.43 14.47
C VAL A 402 18.51 -24.99 14.68
N LEU A 403 19.13 -25.53 13.63
CA LEU A 403 20.50 -26.07 13.69
C LEU A 403 21.57 -24.98 13.95
N SER A 404 21.29 -23.70 13.67
CA SER A 404 22.17 -22.58 14.08
C SER A 404 22.32 -22.44 15.60
N THR A 405 21.46 -23.11 16.39
CA THR A 405 21.46 -23.06 17.85
C THR A 405 21.60 -24.46 18.46
N PHE A 406 20.84 -25.44 17.94
CA PHE A 406 20.88 -26.84 18.34
C PHE A 406 21.75 -27.66 17.37
N ILE A 407 23.01 -27.23 17.21
CA ILE A 407 23.99 -27.73 16.22
C ILE A 407 24.07 -29.26 16.18
N ARG A 408 23.93 -29.93 17.34
CA ARG A 408 24.08 -31.38 17.49
C ARG A 408 22.76 -32.15 17.47
N ALA A 409 21.64 -31.53 17.11
CA ALA A 409 20.33 -32.21 17.02
C ALA A 409 20.32 -33.34 15.96
N ASP A 410 21.20 -33.27 14.97
CA ASP A 410 21.38 -34.30 13.95
C ASP A 410 22.49 -35.33 14.27
N ASP A 411 23.20 -35.21 15.41
CA ASP A 411 24.15 -36.23 15.86
C ASP A 411 23.43 -37.58 15.98
N ARG A 412 24.03 -38.65 15.44
CA ARG A 412 23.49 -40.01 15.53
C ARG A 412 23.15 -40.40 16.98
N VAL A 413 24.02 -40.08 17.92
CA VAL A 413 23.84 -40.35 19.36
C VAL A 413 22.62 -39.61 19.91
N GLN A 414 22.42 -38.35 19.52
CA GLN A 414 21.28 -37.54 19.99
C GLN A 414 19.97 -37.97 19.34
N ARG A 415 19.99 -38.45 18.09
CA ARG A 415 18.84 -39.08 17.42
C ARG A 415 18.47 -40.43 18.06
N GLU A 416 19.44 -41.23 18.48
CA GLU A 416 19.23 -42.48 19.23
C GLU A 416 18.67 -42.21 20.64
N GLU A 417 19.20 -41.22 21.37
CA GLU A 417 18.69 -40.80 22.69
C GLU A 417 17.27 -40.23 22.60
N LEU A 418 16.99 -39.34 21.65
CA LEU A 418 15.63 -38.85 21.40
C LEU A 418 14.66 -40.01 21.10
N THR A 419 15.09 -41.01 20.35
CA THR A 419 14.30 -42.22 20.06
C THR A 419 14.04 -43.08 21.31
N ALA A 420 14.90 -43.01 22.33
CA ALA A 420 14.66 -43.60 23.64
C ALA A 420 13.70 -42.75 24.50
N ILE A 421 13.86 -41.41 24.51
CA ILE A 421 12.98 -40.47 25.21
C ILE A 421 11.54 -40.56 24.70
N LEU A 422 11.34 -40.66 23.38
CA LEU A 422 10.02 -40.77 22.75
C LEU A 422 9.22 -42.02 23.19
N LYS A 423 9.89 -43.07 23.69
CA LYS A 423 9.27 -44.28 24.23
C LYS A 423 8.82 -44.14 25.69
N LEU A 424 9.27 -43.11 26.40
CA LEU A 424 8.88 -42.84 27.79
C LEU A 424 7.48 -42.24 27.86
N ARG A 425 6.73 -42.57 28.93
CA ARG A 425 5.39 -42.04 29.19
C ARG A 425 5.41 -40.50 29.26
N THR A 426 4.64 -39.85 28.41
CA THR A 426 4.44 -38.39 28.41
C THR A 426 4.05 -37.89 29.80
N GLY A 427 4.67 -36.79 30.25
CA GLY A 427 4.43 -36.20 31.57
C GLY A 427 5.09 -36.92 32.76
N SER A 428 5.82 -38.02 32.56
CA SER A 428 6.64 -38.60 33.65
C SER A 428 7.90 -37.77 33.91
N GLN A 429 8.33 -37.68 35.18
CA GLN A 429 9.50 -36.88 35.56
C GLN A 429 10.77 -37.35 34.85
N THR A 430 11.00 -38.67 34.82
CA THR A 430 12.12 -39.31 34.08
C THR A 430 12.17 -38.97 32.58
N ARG A 431 11.04 -38.57 31.99
CA ARG A 431 11.00 -38.03 30.62
C ARG A 431 11.42 -36.57 30.59
N LYS A 432 10.86 -35.71 31.45
CA LYS A 432 11.25 -34.29 31.58
C LYS A 432 12.76 -34.16 31.80
N ASP A 433 13.30 -34.84 32.83
CA ASP A 433 14.71 -34.77 33.19
C ASP A 433 15.64 -35.14 32.00
N ARG A 434 15.18 -36.02 31.10
CA ARG A 434 15.92 -36.43 29.89
C ARG A 434 15.69 -35.50 28.71
N VAL A 435 14.54 -34.87 28.57
CA VAL A 435 14.30 -33.81 27.57
C VAL A 435 15.20 -32.61 27.88
N GLU A 436 15.18 -32.11 29.11
CA GLU A 436 16.04 -31.01 29.58
C GLU A 436 17.53 -31.29 29.30
N ARG A 437 18.01 -32.51 29.64
CA ARG A 437 19.38 -32.97 29.36
C ARG A 437 19.67 -33.19 27.88
N TRP A 438 18.67 -33.60 27.08
CA TRP A 438 18.83 -33.77 25.65
C TRP A 438 18.94 -32.42 24.94
N VAL A 439 18.06 -31.45 25.26
CA VAL A 439 18.11 -30.06 24.75
C VAL A 439 19.47 -29.45 25.08
N SER A 440 19.88 -29.52 26.35
CA SER A 440 21.20 -29.07 26.81
C SER A 440 22.37 -29.76 26.11
N GLY A 441 22.19 -31.00 25.64
CA GLY A 441 23.20 -31.79 24.93
C GLY A 441 23.21 -31.61 23.40
N VAL A 442 22.12 -31.09 22.80
CA VAL A 442 22.06 -30.76 21.37
C VAL A 442 22.46 -29.31 21.08
N THR A 443 22.31 -28.41 22.05
CA THR A 443 22.96 -27.10 22.03
C THR A 443 24.49 -27.28 21.94
N GLY A 444 25.14 -26.56 21.03
CA GLY A 444 26.60 -26.54 20.96
C GLY A 444 27.22 -25.76 22.13
N PRO A 445 28.55 -25.86 22.37
CA PRO A 445 29.23 -24.92 23.25
C PRO A 445 28.93 -23.50 22.74
N SER A 446 28.39 -22.64 23.60
CA SER A 446 27.75 -21.36 23.26
C SER A 446 28.74 -20.23 22.92
N GLY A 447 29.79 -20.56 22.19
CA GLY A 447 31.04 -19.81 22.11
C GLY A 447 31.55 -19.53 20.70
N THR A 448 30.68 -19.51 19.67
CA THR A 448 30.95 -18.65 18.51
C THR A 448 30.77 -17.21 18.97
N PRO A 449 31.83 -16.38 19.08
CA PRO A 449 31.67 -14.98 19.46
C PRO A 449 30.76 -14.26 18.47
N HIS A 450 30.00 -13.28 18.97
CA HIS A 450 29.10 -12.48 18.13
C HIS A 450 29.85 -11.95 16.89
N PRO A 451 29.28 -11.93 15.67
CA PRO A 451 30.02 -11.53 14.47
C PRO A 451 30.69 -10.15 14.59
N VAL A 452 30.03 -9.21 15.29
CA VAL A 452 30.60 -7.88 15.61
C VAL A 452 31.77 -7.98 16.61
N ALA A 453 31.70 -8.86 17.62
CA ALA A 453 32.80 -9.09 18.55
C ALA A 453 33.99 -9.80 17.89
N LEU A 454 33.73 -10.73 16.96
CA LEU A 454 34.76 -11.34 16.13
C LEU A 454 35.41 -10.31 15.18
N ALA A 455 34.60 -9.46 14.55
CA ALA A 455 35.09 -8.37 13.71
C ALA A 455 35.92 -7.36 14.51
N ALA A 456 35.47 -6.96 15.70
CA ALA A 456 36.23 -6.08 16.61
C ALA A 456 37.58 -6.71 17.01
N LEU A 457 37.60 -8.01 17.33
CA LEU A 457 38.82 -8.76 17.63
C LEU A 457 39.79 -8.79 16.43
N LEU A 458 39.29 -9.02 15.22
CA LEU A 458 40.08 -9.05 13.98
C LEU A 458 40.56 -7.66 13.54
N MET A 459 39.78 -6.61 13.83
CA MET A 459 40.13 -5.20 13.61
C MET A 459 41.11 -4.65 14.66
N GLY A 460 41.48 -5.44 15.66
CA GLY A 460 42.39 -5.04 16.73
C GLY A 460 41.82 -3.98 17.67
N LEU A 461 40.49 -3.85 17.76
CA LEU A 461 39.86 -2.97 18.75
C LEU A 461 40.15 -3.53 20.15
N PRO A 462 40.75 -2.74 21.06
CA PRO A 462 41.20 -3.24 22.35
C PRO A 462 40.01 -3.50 23.27
N PHE A 463 39.64 -4.76 23.43
CA PHE A 463 38.84 -5.20 24.58
C PHE A 463 39.57 -4.80 25.87
N GLY A 464 38.88 -4.10 26.77
CA GLY A 464 39.46 -3.53 27.98
C GLY A 464 40.15 -4.58 28.88
N PRO A 465 41.27 -4.24 29.53
CA PRO A 465 42.06 -5.22 30.28
C PRO A 465 41.43 -5.58 31.62
N GLY A 466 41.24 -6.88 31.86
CA GLY A 466 41.17 -7.49 33.20
C GLY A 466 39.85 -7.31 33.97
N PRO A 467 39.11 -8.40 34.28
CA PRO A 467 37.91 -8.36 35.11
C PRO A 467 38.24 -8.31 36.61
N ASP A 468 39.06 -7.34 37.04
CA ASP A 468 39.59 -7.21 38.41
C ASP A 468 39.25 -5.87 39.08
N GLU A 469 38.17 -5.17 38.68
CA GLU A 469 37.52 -4.20 39.58
C GLU A 469 36.01 -4.05 39.33
N ALA A 470 35.25 -3.78 40.40
CA ALA A 470 33.81 -4.00 40.46
C ALA A 470 32.98 -2.77 40.04
N THR A 471 32.92 -2.49 38.74
CA THR A 471 31.88 -1.63 38.15
C THR A 471 31.24 -2.30 36.95
N ASN A 472 29.95 -2.66 37.07
CA ASN A 472 29.11 -3.03 35.93
C ASN A 472 28.92 -1.79 35.04
N LEU A 473 29.78 -1.65 34.03
CA LEU A 473 29.57 -0.74 32.90
C LEU A 473 29.34 -1.60 31.66
N ASP A 474 28.09 -1.67 31.21
CA ASP A 474 27.66 -2.43 30.04
C ASP A 474 28.19 -1.79 28.74
N THR A 475 29.49 -1.92 28.54
CA THR A 475 30.22 -1.35 27.38
C THR A 475 29.89 -2.11 26.08
N MET A 476 28.97 -3.08 26.14
CA MET A 476 28.35 -3.75 24.99
C MET A 476 27.04 -3.08 24.55
N ASP A 477 26.34 -2.32 25.41
CA ASP A 477 25.12 -1.56 25.03
C ASP A 477 25.43 -0.45 24.02
N PHE A 478 26.68 0.00 23.94
CA PHE A 478 27.13 0.99 22.94
C PHE A 478 27.11 0.49 21.48
N VAL A 479 26.64 -0.75 21.24
CA VAL A 479 26.26 -1.25 19.92
C VAL A 479 24.83 -1.83 19.94
N GLU A 480 23.91 -1.13 20.62
CA GLU A 480 22.52 -1.04 20.16
C GLU A 480 22.50 -0.40 18.75
N LEU A 481 22.78 -1.23 17.73
CA LEU A 481 22.23 -1.02 16.39
C LEU A 481 20.71 -0.96 16.55
N ASP A 482 20.06 0.05 15.98
CA ASP A 482 18.63 0.26 16.17
C ASP A 482 17.88 -1.03 15.79
N PRO A 483 17.20 -1.68 16.76
CA PRO A 483 16.68 -3.03 16.55
C PRO A 483 15.54 -3.08 15.53
N THR A 484 15.06 -1.92 15.05
CA THR A 484 14.01 -1.78 14.03
C THR A 484 14.51 -1.99 12.60
N GLU A 485 15.69 -1.48 12.21
CA GLU A 485 16.23 -1.68 10.84
C GLU A 485 16.53 -3.16 10.57
N ASP A 486 16.96 -3.87 11.62
CA ASP A 486 17.31 -5.28 11.58
C ASP A 486 16.07 -6.21 11.53
N GLU A 487 14.83 -5.70 11.63
CA GLU A 487 13.60 -6.50 11.54
C GLU A 487 13.21 -6.84 10.09
N GLU A 488 13.47 -5.97 9.10
CA GLU A 488 13.16 -6.30 7.69
C GLU A 488 14.05 -7.44 7.18
N LEU A 489 15.25 -7.57 7.72
CA LEU A 489 16.22 -8.62 7.38
C LEU A 489 15.92 -9.97 8.06
N ARG A 490 15.02 -10.02 9.06
CA ARG A 490 14.68 -11.28 9.77
C ARG A 490 13.76 -12.16 8.91
N PRO A 491 14.15 -13.42 8.61
CA PRO A 491 13.28 -14.32 7.86
C PRO A 491 11.96 -14.58 8.58
N ARG A 492 10.84 -14.17 7.97
CA ARG A 492 9.47 -14.32 8.52
C ARG A 492 8.92 -15.75 8.39
N LEU A 493 9.63 -16.71 8.96
CA LEU A 493 9.41 -18.15 8.78
C LEU A 493 8.03 -18.63 9.26
N LYS A 494 7.49 -18.02 10.34
CA LYS A 494 6.13 -18.31 10.87
C LYS A 494 5.03 -17.86 9.90
N GLU A 495 5.11 -16.61 9.41
CA GLU A 495 4.17 -16.06 8.43
C GLU A 495 4.20 -16.84 7.10
N ARG A 496 5.40 -17.07 6.53
CA ARG A 496 5.56 -17.83 5.28
C ARG A 496 4.99 -19.25 5.42
N PHE A 497 5.26 -19.94 6.54
CA PHE A 497 4.72 -21.30 6.74
C PHE A 497 3.20 -21.30 6.95
N ASP A 498 2.64 -20.39 7.76
CA ASP A 498 1.20 -20.38 8.02
C ASP A 498 0.38 -19.97 6.79
N GLY A 499 0.82 -18.96 6.03
CA GLY A 499 0.18 -18.56 4.78
C GLY A 499 0.11 -19.73 3.78
N TRP A 500 1.24 -20.40 3.54
CA TRP A 500 1.28 -21.58 2.68
C TRP A 500 0.49 -22.77 3.24
N GLN A 501 0.48 -22.99 4.56
CA GLN A 501 -0.34 -24.02 5.22
C GLN A 501 -1.85 -23.74 5.06
N THR A 502 -2.24 -22.47 5.11
CA THR A 502 -3.62 -22.01 4.99
C THR A 502 -4.10 -22.12 3.55
N LEU A 503 -3.32 -21.67 2.57
CA LEU A 503 -3.59 -21.85 1.14
C LEU A 503 -3.60 -23.34 0.73
N ALA A 504 -2.69 -24.15 1.26
CA ALA A 504 -2.74 -25.61 1.13
C ALA A 504 -3.97 -26.25 1.80
N SER A 505 -4.58 -25.57 2.78
CA SER A 505 -5.74 -26.11 3.51
C SER A 505 -7.06 -25.82 2.81
N SER A 506 -7.19 -24.69 2.10
CA SER A 506 -8.32 -24.34 1.23
C SER A 506 -8.24 -25.06 -0.12
N THR A 507 -7.05 -25.21 -0.70
CA THR A 507 -6.85 -25.79 -2.04
C THR A 507 -7.31 -27.25 -2.14
N LYS A 508 -8.10 -27.56 -3.17
CA LYS A 508 -8.59 -28.91 -3.50
C LYS A 508 -7.43 -29.90 -3.66
N GLY A 509 -7.23 -30.77 -2.67
CA GLY A 509 -6.19 -31.80 -2.66
C GLY A 509 -5.00 -31.49 -1.74
N GLY A 510 -4.82 -30.23 -1.32
CA GLY A 510 -3.72 -29.82 -0.43
C GLY A 510 -3.75 -30.50 0.95
N GLN A 511 -4.92 -30.98 1.41
CA GLN A 511 -5.06 -31.85 2.58
C GLN A 511 -4.33 -33.22 2.47
N THR A 512 -3.88 -33.61 1.27
CA THR A 512 -3.01 -34.77 1.03
C THR A 512 -1.53 -34.35 0.98
N LEU A 513 -1.23 -33.18 0.39
CA LEU A 513 0.08 -32.54 0.41
C LEU A 513 0.55 -32.31 1.85
N LEU A 514 -0.27 -31.67 2.69
CA LEU A 514 0.05 -31.41 4.09
C LEU A 514 0.31 -32.68 4.92
N LEU A 515 -0.28 -33.83 4.55
CA LEU A 515 0.01 -35.11 5.19
C LEU A 515 1.38 -35.69 4.77
N ARG A 516 1.77 -35.48 3.50
CA ARG A 516 3.13 -35.81 3.02
C ARG A 516 4.17 -34.91 3.69
N LEU A 517 3.91 -33.60 3.73
CA LEU A 517 4.75 -32.61 4.42
C LEU A 517 4.93 -32.93 5.91
N TYR A 518 3.85 -33.25 6.64
CA TYR A 518 3.94 -33.70 8.03
C TYR A 518 4.87 -34.90 8.19
N THR A 519 4.79 -35.88 7.28
CA THR A 519 5.64 -37.07 7.30
C THR A 519 7.11 -36.69 7.05
N LYS A 520 7.37 -35.77 6.11
CA LYS A 520 8.70 -35.22 5.78
C LYS A 520 9.32 -34.45 6.95
N ILE A 521 8.56 -33.56 7.61
CA ILE A 521 8.96 -32.85 8.83
C ILE A 521 9.33 -33.84 9.94
N VAL A 522 8.49 -34.85 10.17
CA VAL A 522 8.66 -35.82 11.26
C VAL A 522 9.77 -36.85 11.00
N ASP A 523 10.24 -36.98 9.77
CA ASP A 523 11.42 -37.76 9.39
C ASP A 523 12.72 -36.95 9.55
N ILE A 524 12.77 -35.76 8.96
CA ILE A 524 13.96 -34.88 8.96
C ILE A 524 14.21 -34.24 10.34
N MET A 525 13.14 -33.86 11.05
CA MET A 525 13.15 -33.21 12.37
C MET A 525 12.34 -34.03 13.39
N PRO A 526 12.86 -35.18 13.86
CA PRO A 526 12.11 -36.15 14.65
C PRO A 526 11.64 -35.63 16.03
N PHE A 527 12.18 -34.52 16.53
CA PHE A 527 11.74 -33.89 17.79
C PHE A 527 10.29 -33.40 17.72
N PHE A 528 9.79 -32.98 16.54
CA PHE A 528 8.38 -32.61 16.35
C PHE A 528 7.37 -33.74 16.64
N ARG A 529 7.81 -34.99 16.83
CA ARG A 529 6.98 -36.11 17.32
C ARG A 529 6.44 -35.86 18.73
N ALA A 530 7.13 -35.06 19.54
CA ALA A 530 6.81 -34.77 20.93
C ALA A 530 6.77 -33.26 21.17
N THR A 531 5.58 -32.73 21.48
CA THR A 531 5.41 -31.30 21.77
C THR A 531 6.25 -30.88 22.98
N ASP A 532 6.33 -31.71 24.02
CA ASP A 532 7.17 -31.47 25.20
C ASP A 532 8.69 -31.38 24.93
N VAL A 533 9.18 -31.84 23.77
CA VAL A 533 10.57 -31.62 23.35
C VAL A 533 10.72 -30.26 22.66
N VAL A 534 9.72 -29.85 21.87
CA VAL A 534 9.75 -28.55 21.17
C VAL A 534 9.53 -27.40 22.16
N ASP A 535 8.62 -27.58 23.13
CA ASP A 535 8.35 -26.61 24.19
C ASP A 535 9.65 -26.30 24.96
N GLU A 536 10.44 -27.33 25.31
CA GLU A 536 11.72 -27.15 26.01
C GLU A 536 12.84 -26.59 25.11
N MET A 537 12.84 -26.91 23.81
CA MET A 537 13.72 -26.23 22.86
C MET A 537 13.39 -24.73 22.79
N ILE A 538 12.11 -24.33 22.77
CA ILE A 538 11.70 -22.93 22.78
C ILE A 538 12.14 -22.26 24.10
N ASN A 539 11.86 -22.87 25.25
CA ASN A 539 12.30 -22.36 26.56
C ASN A 539 13.81 -22.03 26.58
N HIS A 540 14.64 -22.90 26.01
CA HIS A 540 16.10 -22.76 26.00
C HIS A 540 16.63 -21.58 25.14
N ILE A 541 15.81 -20.98 24.27
CA ILE A 541 16.21 -19.89 23.37
C ILE A 541 15.34 -18.63 23.49
N MET A 542 14.22 -18.70 24.22
CA MET A 542 13.27 -17.59 24.39
C MET A 542 13.92 -16.33 25.00
N ASP A 543 14.88 -16.49 25.91
CA ASP A 543 15.64 -15.40 26.54
C ASP A 543 16.62 -14.69 25.58
N ARG A 544 16.60 -15.00 24.27
CA ARG A 544 17.49 -14.41 23.25
C ARG A 544 16.65 -13.72 22.17
N PRO A 545 16.48 -12.39 22.20
CA PRO A 545 15.68 -11.66 21.20
C PRO A 545 16.07 -11.96 19.74
N SER A 546 17.38 -12.10 19.47
CA SER A 546 17.91 -12.48 18.15
C SER A 546 17.53 -13.89 17.66
N LYS A 547 16.82 -14.68 18.47
CA LYS A 547 16.27 -16.00 18.13
C LYS A 547 14.73 -16.07 18.18
N ALA A 548 14.02 -14.96 18.42
CA ALA A 548 12.55 -14.93 18.46
C ALA A 548 11.90 -15.59 17.22
N HIS A 549 12.37 -15.24 16.02
CA HIS A 549 11.93 -15.85 14.75
C HIS A 549 12.08 -17.39 14.68
N VAL A 550 12.99 -17.97 15.46
CA VAL A 550 13.17 -19.43 15.59
C VAL A 550 12.15 -20.02 16.57
N CYS A 551 11.87 -19.34 17.69
CA CYS A 551 10.81 -19.69 18.64
C CYS A 551 9.45 -19.75 17.93
N ASP A 552 9.12 -18.69 17.20
CA ASP A 552 7.92 -18.54 16.39
C ASP A 552 7.75 -19.67 15.36
N ALA A 553 8.81 -19.99 14.63
CA ALA A 553 8.78 -21.06 13.64
C ALA A 553 8.64 -22.46 14.28
N LEU A 554 9.29 -22.70 15.43
CA LEU A 554 9.15 -23.95 16.20
C LEU A 554 7.72 -24.11 16.74
N GLU A 555 7.11 -23.04 17.28
CA GLU A 555 5.73 -23.04 17.76
C GLU A 555 4.75 -23.39 16.63
N GLN A 556 4.89 -22.72 15.48
CA GLN A 556 4.04 -22.92 14.32
C GLN A 556 4.14 -24.35 13.77
N LEU A 557 5.35 -24.88 13.59
CA LEU A 557 5.55 -26.27 13.16
C LEU A 557 5.08 -27.29 14.21
N SER A 558 5.20 -26.99 15.51
CA SER A 558 4.67 -27.84 16.59
C SER A 558 3.14 -27.89 16.53
N THR A 559 2.48 -26.75 16.34
CA THR A 559 1.03 -26.62 16.18
C THR A 559 0.52 -27.33 14.94
N PHE A 560 1.19 -27.17 13.79
CA PHE A 560 0.91 -27.96 12.58
C PHE A 560 1.01 -29.47 12.84
N CYS A 561 2.13 -29.93 13.41
CA CYS A 561 2.37 -31.35 13.67
C CYS A 561 1.35 -31.95 14.66
N LYS A 562 0.96 -31.19 15.69
CA LYS A 562 -0.10 -31.52 16.65
C LYS A 562 -1.47 -31.63 15.96
N MET A 563 -1.77 -30.72 15.03
CA MET A 563 -3.00 -30.74 14.22
C MET A 563 -3.04 -31.96 13.29
N GLN A 564 -1.95 -32.26 12.59
CA GLN A 564 -1.88 -33.41 11.67
C GLN A 564 -1.92 -34.74 12.41
N ARG A 565 -1.26 -34.88 13.57
CA ARG A 565 -1.45 -36.03 14.49
C ARG A 565 -2.92 -36.26 14.83
N LYS A 566 -3.64 -35.20 15.22
CA LYS A 566 -5.08 -35.27 15.54
C LYS A 566 -5.91 -35.71 14.32
N ARG A 567 -5.61 -35.19 13.12
CA ARG A 567 -6.26 -35.58 11.85
C ARG A 567 -5.98 -37.05 11.48
N ILE A 568 -4.76 -37.56 11.67
CA ILE A 568 -4.38 -38.95 11.44
C ILE A 568 -5.14 -39.88 12.38
N ASN A 569 -5.12 -39.61 13.68
CA ASN A 569 -5.80 -40.44 14.69
C ASN A 569 -7.32 -40.52 14.41
N LEU A 570 -7.97 -39.37 14.14
CA LEU A 570 -9.39 -39.33 13.79
C LEU A 570 -9.71 -40.13 12.50
N ARG A 571 -8.83 -40.10 11.49
CA ARG A 571 -8.96 -40.93 10.28
C ARG A 571 -8.80 -42.42 10.59
N GLN A 572 -7.87 -42.81 11.47
CA GLN A 572 -7.70 -44.20 11.89
C GLN A 572 -8.89 -44.71 12.72
N GLU A 573 -9.42 -43.91 13.64
CA GLU A 573 -10.62 -44.24 14.41
C GLU A 573 -11.86 -44.41 13.51
N LYS A 574 -12.06 -43.49 12.55
CA LYS A 574 -13.15 -43.60 11.57
C LYS A 574 -13.02 -44.86 10.71
N ARG A 575 -11.81 -45.24 10.28
CA ARG A 575 -11.56 -46.52 9.60
C ARG A 575 -11.92 -47.72 10.50
N LYS A 576 -11.32 -47.83 11.70
CA LYS A 576 -11.62 -48.91 12.66
C LYS A 576 -13.13 -49.06 12.94
N LYS A 577 -13.88 -47.96 13.06
CA LYS A 577 -15.35 -47.97 13.24
C LYS A 577 -16.08 -48.45 11.98
N ALA A 578 -15.67 -48.03 10.78
CA ALA A 578 -16.26 -48.49 9.52
C ALA A 578 -15.96 -49.97 9.23
N ASP A 579 -14.75 -50.43 9.54
CA ASP A 579 -14.33 -51.82 9.36
C ASP A 579 -15.06 -52.75 10.34
N ALA A 580 -15.24 -52.33 11.59
CA ALA A 580 -16.09 -53.02 12.57
C ALA A 580 -17.56 -53.08 12.12
N ALA A 581 -18.14 -51.97 11.63
CA ALA A 581 -19.51 -51.94 11.14
C ALA A 581 -19.72 -52.89 9.93
N LYS A 582 -18.75 -52.95 9.01
CA LYS A 582 -18.75 -53.92 7.90
C LYS A 582 -18.73 -55.36 8.39
N ALA A 583 -17.86 -55.68 9.35
CA ALA A 583 -17.78 -57.02 9.94
C ALA A 583 -19.12 -57.45 10.59
N THR A 584 -19.80 -56.54 11.29
CA THR A 584 -21.14 -56.82 11.84
C THR A 584 -22.18 -57.03 10.73
N SER A 585 -22.16 -56.22 9.66
CA SER A 585 -23.12 -56.38 8.55
C SER A 585 -22.96 -57.70 7.79
N ALA A 586 -21.73 -58.21 7.65
CA ALA A 586 -21.45 -59.50 7.00
C ALA A 586 -22.03 -60.71 7.75
N PHE A 587 -22.30 -60.58 9.06
CA PHE A 587 -22.94 -61.61 9.88
C PHE A 587 -24.48 -61.60 9.82
N ALA A 588 -25.09 -60.57 9.22
CA ALA A 588 -26.56 -60.43 9.16
C ALA A 588 -27.20 -61.19 7.98
N THR A 589 -26.45 -61.54 6.94
CA THR A 589 -26.92 -62.33 5.79
C THR A 589 -26.85 -63.84 6.09
N GLY A 590 -27.77 -64.33 6.91
CA GLY A 590 -28.04 -65.76 7.05
C GLY A 590 -28.62 -66.37 5.75
N PRO A 591 -28.50 -67.70 5.55
CA PRO A 591 -28.96 -68.35 4.33
C PRO A 591 -30.49 -68.34 4.20
N PRO A 592 -31.05 -68.22 2.98
CA PRO A 592 -32.50 -68.14 2.76
C PRO A 592 -33.18 -69.50 2.98
N THR A 593 -33.92 -69.63 4.08
CA THR A 593 -34.78 -70.80 4.36
C THR A 593 -35.98 -70.83 3.40
N ARG A 594 -35.94 -71.73 2.42
CA ARG A 594 -37.10 -72.07 1.57
C ARG A 594 -38.23 -72.68 2.41
N ALA A 595 -39.33 -71.95 2.54
CA ALA A 595 -40.67 -72.47 2.86
C ALA A 595 -41.66 -71.91 1.83
N GLY A 596 -42.65 -72.70 1.39
CA GLY A 596 -43.35 -72.46 0.13
C GLY A 596 -44.85 -72.16 0.21
N GLY A 597 -45.23 -70.97 -0.28
CA GLY A 597 -46.55 -70.68 -0.87
C GLY A 597 -47.75 -70.50 0.09
N PRO A 598 -48.96 -70.23 -0.45
CA PRO A 598 -49.29 -70.03 -1.87
C PRO A 598 -49.87 -68.66 -2.24
N SER A 599 -49.73 -68.34 -3.53
CA SER A 599 -50.48 -67.36 -4.35
C SER A 599 -51.74 -66.69 -3.79
N SER A 600 -51.74 -65.35 -3.80
CA SER A 600 -52.88 -64.53 -4.26
C SER A 600 -52.37 -63.38 -5.14
N GLN A 601 -53.20 -62.92 -6.09
CA GLN A 601 -52.82 -62.01 -7.19
C GLN A 601 -53.71 -60.72 -7.17
N PRO A 602 -53.59 -59.73 -8.09
CA PRO A 602 -53.35 -58.35 -7.65
C PRO A 602 -54.44 -57.33 -8.06
N THR A 603 -54.31 -56.10 -7.53
CA THR A 603 -54.97 -54.90 -8.06
C THR A 603 -54.02 -53.68 -8.00
N PRO A 604 -54.20 -52.64 -8.85
CA PRO A 604 -53.17 -51.64 -9.14
C PRO A 604 -53.33 -50.28 -8.42
N SER A 605 -52.28 -49.45 -8.55
CA SER A 605 -52.19 -47.97 -8.68
C SER A 605 -53.41 -47.08 -8.37
N PRO A 606 -53.24 -45.83 -7.85
CA PRO A 606 -52.13 -44.93 -8.25
C PRO A 606 -51.59 -43.93 -7.18
N GLY A 607 -50.62 -43.11 -7.60
CA GLY A 607 -50.54 -41.70 -7.16
C GLY A 607 -49.33 -41.33 -6.27
N PRO A 608 -48.80 -40.09 -6.38
CA PRO A 608 -47.57 -39.70 -5.69
C PRO A 608 -47.78 -38.78 -4.47
N SER A 609 -46.85 -38.82 -3.52
CA SER A 609 -46.72 -37.80 -2.46
C SER A 609 -45.27 -37.58 -2.01
N LEU A 610 -44.77 -36.39 -2.35
CA LEU A 610 -43.91 -35.50 -1.55
C LEU A 610 -42.89 -36.14 -0.57
N HIS A 611 -41.60 -36.01 -0.88
CA HIS A 611 -40.53 -36.04 0.11
C HIS A 611 -40.42 -34.68 0.84
N PRO A 612 -40.54 -34.62 2.18
CA PRO A 612 -39.92 -33.58 2.97
C PRO A 612 -38.44 -33.94 3.26
N GLY A 613 -37.56 -32.94 3.26
CA GLY A 613 -36.13 -33.10 3.52
C GLY A 613 -35.70 -32.87 4.97
N ASP A 614 -34.48 -33.30 5.25
CA ASP A 614 -33.52 -32.84 6.27
C ASP A 614 -34.01 -32.14 7.56
N LEU A 615 -33.84 -32.84 8.69
CA LEU A 615 -33.67 -32.23 10.01
C LEU A 615 -32.58 -32.97 10.80
N PHE A 616 -31.36 -32.39 10.88
CA PHE A 616 -30.63 -32.13 12.14
C PHE A 616 -29.23 -31.52 11.88
N ALA A 617 -29.18 -30.20 11.69
CA ALA A 617 -27.94 -29.42 11.73
C ALA A 617 -28.22 -27.95 12.11
N GLN A 618 -28.38 -27.68 13.40
CA GLN A 618 -28.27 -26.32 13.97
C GLN A 618 -27.07 -26.28 14.93
N GLY A 619 -26.28 -25.20 14.98
CA GLY A 619 -26.33 -23.99 14.15
C GLY A 619 -25.46 -22.87 14.76
N MET A 620 -25.47 -21.70 14.11
CA MET A 620 -25.21 -20.31 14.58
C MET A 620 -24.96 -19.48 13.29
N ILE A 621 -25.85 -18.57 12.86
CA ILE A 621 -25.99 -17.16 13.31
C ILE A 621 -24.80 -16.32 12.81
N SER A 622 -24.92 -15.34 11.88
CA SER A 622 -26.09 -14.63 11.31
C SER A 622 -25.96 -14.25 9.82
N SER A 623 -27.10 -13.94 9.19
CA SER A 623 -27.28 -13.24 7.89
C SER A 623 -27.45 -11.70 8.12
N PRO A 624 -27.88 -10.82 7.18
CA PRO A 624 -28.22 -10.93 5.74
C PRO A 624 -27.47 -9.83 4.90
N HIS A 625 -27.87 -9.29 3.73
CA HIS A 625 -29.03 -9.49 2.84
C HIS A 625 -28.66 -9.31 1.33
N THR A 626 -29.08 -10.29 0.54
CA THR A 626 -29.28 -10.39 -0.93
C THR A 626 -29.38 -9.15 -1.83
N SER A 627 -28.80 -9.28 -3.04
CA SER A 627 -29.18 -8.58 -4.27
C SER A 627 -30.62 -8.90 -4.75
N ARG A 628 -31.15 -8.11 -5.69
CA ARG A 628 -32.45 -8.36 -6.34
C ARG A 628 -32.38 -8.12 -7.85
N SER A 629 -32.67 -9.14 -8.65
CA SER A 629 -32.76 -9.06 -10.11
C SER A 629 -34.18 -8.73 -10.59
N SER A 630 -34.27 -8.10 -11.76
CA SER A 630 -35.50 -7.91 -12.54
C SER A 630 -35.17 -8.00 -14.03
N SER A 631 -36.12 -8.40 -14.86
CA SER A 631 -35.88 -8.79 -16.26
C SER A 631 -36.84 -8.14 -17.24
N THR A 632 -36.37 -8.01 -18.49
CA THR A 632 -37.16 -7.96 -19.74
C THR A 632 -38.20 -6.84 -19.93
N THR A 633 -37.84 -5.90 -20.80
CA THR A 633 -38.74 -5.36 -21.86
C THR A 633 -37.94 -5.20 -23.15
N ALA A 634 -38.58 -5.24 -24.32
CA ALA A 634 -37.87 -5.35 -25.61
C ALA A 634 -38.47 -4.49 -26.74
N GLY A 635 -37.58 -3.81 -27.48
CA GLY A 635 -37.82 -3.17 -28.77
C GLY A 635 -38.53 -1.80 -28.74
N PRO A 636 -38.60 -1.08 -29.88
CA PRO A 636 -38.05 -1.42 -31.21
C PRO A 636 -36.89 -0.51 -31.65
N SER A 637 -36.06 -0.99 -32.59
CA SER A 637 -35.02 -0.18 -33.27
C SER A 637 -35.49 0.25 -34.66
N SER A 638 -35.23 1.50 -35.06
CA SER A 638 -35.63 2.03 -36.37
C SER A 638 -34.54 2.82 -37.11
N LEU A 639 -34.15 2.30 -38.27
CA LEU A 639 -33.79 3.02 -39.50
C LEU A 639 -32.70 4.13 -39.50
N ALA A 640 -31.52 3.70 -39.98
CA ALA A 640 -30.88 4.20 -41.21
C ALA A 640 -30.12 5.55 -41.26
N GLY A 641 -28.96 5.51 -41.93
CA GLY A 641 -28.11 6.66 -42.31
C GLY A 641 -26.63 6.43 -41.95
N GLY A 642 -25.63 6.72 -42.80
CA GLY A 642 -25.77 7.33 -44.14
C GLY A 642 -24.53 7.55 -45.02
N ARG A 643 -23.36 6.93 -44.78
CA ARG A 643 -22.20 6.80 -45.72
C ARG A 643 -21.48 8.08 -46.23
N SER A 644 -20.16 7.95 -46.43
CA SER A 644 -19.26 8.77 -47.29
C SER A 644 -18.95 10.22 -46.84
N THR A 645 -17.81 10.80 -47.21
CA THR A 645 -16.68 10.28 -48.04
C THR A 645 -15.40 10.17 -47.25
#